data_AF-A0A9E4FB90-F1
#
_entry.id   AF-A0A9E4FB90-F1
#
_cell.length_a   1.000
_cell.length_b   1.000
_cell.length_c   1.000
_cell.angle_alpha   90.00
_cell.angle_beta   90.00
_cell.angle_gamma   90.00
#
_symmetry.space_group_name_H-M   'P 1'
#
loop_
_entity.id
_entity.type
_entity.pdbx_description
1 polymer ?
#
loop_
_entity_poly.entity_id
_entity_poly.type
_entity_poly.pdbx_seq_one_letter_code
_entity_poly.pdbx_strand_id
1 'polypeptide(L)'
;MAVVILVLSVLTLACSSSTEPAPAPVPTPVDFDALIQRTLDAQPQGVTADEMAAAMQQAMAGQQGVTQADVADAIAQAMAGQQDVTPADVASAVQGAMASQPGVTEAQVADAIAKALAAQPGVTEAQMADAITNAMAMQSGGVTEAQVSDAISKALAAQPSQQMMSQADIEAAVESAMAKAAAEAVMTVGAMEETAEPAAVTLPEPQAAAGTVKIAAETLAPAVGINRHGASDLFNYMGVAETLFMPTEEGNIQGPMLAKSFEIASDLSKATITVQDGVMFHKGYGEMTAHDIAWSLNDANAAITPESIHGQAGDFRVLFTEATAIDDSTFDLPFANFDPAWDGNRTNMFGFSFGVISKNAYDENGEDWSRDNVVMTGPFEITEWATEDSGLLSAVPDHWRQTAAVQTIQLVALPEAATRLASLLTGEVDVAKPDFKDLKRLVDAGFRTVSAGGGRKAGIFWGGNYWETHDPRTGEPLGPIGLSYDPGVPWAVVVPAVDPMDVDKRMEKARMVRWAMSLAIDRALVNEALMDGLAWPEYMWSASVIQPEWQDRWLIPYDPSRAEQLLDEAGYPRGGDGVRFNADIFRSATNVDAISDAVAGFWDEVGIRTTVDKSAYSTVRPSLVARSFVKINIQAIGETATNRPFDWPKGGEMTSLGRGGFGPGVEVPEITQAILDASMEPDRLKRVEINTALIDYMHEFMQGSAVVSLPDLLVFNSKAIESWGMRQAGSLDLMAYPEFIVPAR
;
A
#
# COMPACT_ATOMS: atom_id res chain seq x y z
N MET A 1 -60.83 34.89 -10.61
CA MET A 1 -62.13 34.69 -11.29
C MET A 1 -62.11 35.37 -12.66
N ALA A 2 -61.27 34.87 -13.57
CA ALA A 2 -61.14 35.32 -14.97
C ALA A 2 -60.33 34.31 -15.82
N VAL A 3 -60.26 33.03 -15.39
CA VAL A 3 -59.58 31.93 -16.10
C VAL A 3 -60.45 30.65 -16.07
N VAL A 4 -61.78 30.82 -16.11
CA VAL A 4 -62.76 29.71 -16.12
C VAL A 4 -63.71 29.80 -17.33
N ILE A 5 -63.47 30.72 -18.28
CA ILE A 5 -64.36 30.99 -19.43
C ILE A 5 -63.68 30.69 -20.80
N LEU A 6 -62.61 29.87 -20.85
CA LEU A 6 -62.00 29.48 -22.14
C LEU A 6 -62.01 27.98 -22.49
N VAL A 7 -62.57 27.09 -21.65
CA VAL A 7 -62.51 25.63 -21.89
C VAL A 7 -63.88 24.98 -22.13
N LEU A 8 -64.99 25.72 -21.99
CA LEU A 8 -66.35 25.18 -22.17
C LEU A 8 -66.92 25.28 -23.60
N SER A 9 -66.12 25.69 -24.59
CA SER A 9 -66.58 25.85 -26.00
C SER A 9 -65.99 24.83 -26.99
N VAL A 10 -65.24 23.82 -26.53
CA VAL A 10 -64.63 22.78 -27.40
C VAL A 10 -65.32 21.41 -27.27
N LEU A 11 -66.38 21.28 -26.46
CA LEU A 11 -66.94 19.98 -26.07
C LEU A 11 -68.29 19.59 -26.70
N THR A 12 -68.76 20.24 -27.76
CA THR A 12 -70.06 19.91 -28.39
C THR A 12 -70.05 20.04 -29.92
N LEU A 13 -69.09 19.43 -30.62
CA LEU A 13 -69.18 19.26 -32.07
C LEU A 13 -68.37 18.06 -32.60
N ALA A 14 -68.70 16.85 -32.15
CA ALA A 14 -68.37 15.61 -32.86
C ALA A 14 -69.19 14.43 -32.31
N CYS A 15 -70.51 14.42 -32.58
CA CYS A 15 -71.36 13.25 -32.40
C CYS A 15 -72.06 12.96 -33.72
N SER A 16 -71.41 12.16 -34.59
CA SER A 16 -72.08 11.38 -35.64
C SER A 16 -71.12 10.38 -36.30
N SER A 17 -70.93 9.21 -35.67
CA SER A 17 -70.76 7.91 -36.35
C SER A 17 -70.57 6.82 -35.29
N SER A 18 -71.67 6.24 -34.80
CA SER A 18 -71.64 5.03 -33.99
C SER A 18 -71.67 3.81 -34.91
N THR A 19 -70.50 3.28 -35.26
CA THR A 19 -70.34 1.86 -35.60
C THR A 19 -69.58 1.24 -34.44
N GLU A 20 -70.18 0.24 -33.77
CA GLU A 20 -69.49 -0.56 -32.76
C GLU A 20 -68.18 -1.12 -33.34
N PRO A 21 -67.05 -1.02 -32.61
CA PRO A 21 -65.83 -1.68 -33.02
C PRO A 21 -66.00 -3.19 -32.85
N ALA A 22 -65.64 -3.96 -33.87
CA ALA A 22 -65.51 -5.41 -33.76
C ALA A 22 -64.57 -5.76 -32.58
N PRO A 23 -64.81 -6.87 -31.86
CA PRO A 23 -63.90 -7.30 -30.80
C PRO A 23 -62.49 -7.45 -31.37
N ALA A 24 -61.51 -6.87 -30.67
CA ALA A 24 -60.10 -7.01 -31.04
C ALA A 24 -59.75 -8.50 -31.19
N PRO A 25 -59.00 -8.89 -32.23
CA PRO A 25 -58.57 -10.28 -32.36
C PRO A 25 -57.78 -10.66 -31.11
N VAL A 26 -58.14 -11.79 -30.49
CA VAL A 26 -57.32 -12.42 -29.47
C VAL A 26 -55.93 -12.64 -30.09
N PRO A 27 -54.84 -12.16 -29.48
CA PRO A 27 -53.51 -12.38 -30.02
C PRO A 27 -53.29 -13.90 -30.14
N THR A 28 -52.97 -14.36 -31.34
CA THR A 28 -52.51 -15.73 -31.57
C THR A 28 -51.29 -15.98 -30.70
N PRO A 29 -51.22 -17.09 -29.93
CA PRO A 29 -50.00 -17.47 -29.23
C PRO A 29 -48.82 -17.49 -30.20
N VAL A 30 -47.67 -16.94 -29.79
CA VAL A 30 -46.43 -17.03 -30.56
C VAL A 30 -46.05 -18.50 -30.65
N ASP A 31 -45.94 -19.01 -31.87
CA ASP A 31 -45.41 -20.35 -32.15
C ASP A 31 -43.87 -20.25 -32.11
N PHE A 32 -43.31 -20.54 -30.93
CA PHE A 32 -41.89 -20.40 -30.64
C PHE A 32 -41.02 -21.31 -31.52
N ASP A 33 -41.46 -22.55 -31.76
CA ASP A 33 -40.73 -23.51 -32.60
C ASP A 33 -40.65 -23.00 -34.05
N ALA A 34 -41.74 -22.44 -34.57
CA ALA A 34 -41.76 -21.85 -35.90
C ALA A 34 -40.90 -20.58 -36.01
N LEU A 35 -40.80 -19.78 -34.94
CA LEU A 35 -39.96 -18.57 -34.89
C LEU A 35 -38.47 -18.93 -34.86
N ILE A 36 -38.10 -19.91 -34.04
CA ILE A 36 -36.73 -20.43 -33.93
C ILE A 36 -36.31 -21.00 -35.30
N GLN A 37 -37.12 -21.88 -35.89
CA GLN A 37 -36.81 -22.50 -37.19
C GLN A 37 -36.68 -21.45 -38.30
N ARG A 38 -37.55 -20.45 -38.34
CA ARG A 38 -37.46 -19.37 -39.34
C ARG A 38 -36.21 -18.52 -39.17
N THR A 39 -35.78 -18.30 -37.92
CA THR A 39 -34.57 -17.52 -37.62
C THR A 39 -33.32 -18.29 -38.03
N LEU A 40 -33.30 -19.61 -37.79
CA LEU A 40 -32.28 -20.54 -38.25
C LEU A 40 -32.20 -20.59 -39.79
N ASP A 41 -33.33 -20.75 -40.47
CA ASP A 41 -33.41 -20.83 -41.93
C ASP A 41 -32.95 -19.52 -42.64
N ALA A 42 -32.98 -18.40 -41.92
CA ALA A 42 -32.56 -17.09 -42.42
C ALA A 42 -31.05 -16.82 -42.27
N GLN A 43 -30.32 -17.63 -41.49
CA GLN A 43 -28.88 -17.43 -41.27
C GLN A 43 -28.04 -18.03 -42.41
N PRO A 44 -26.97 -17.35 -42.86
CA PRO A 44 -26.01 -17.94 -43.78
C PRO A 44 -25.28 -19.13 -43.14
N GLN A 45 -24.72 -20.03 -43.96
CA GLN A 45 -23.90 -21.13 -43.45
C GLN A 45 -22.59 -20.60 -42.86
N GLY A 46 -22.22 -21.05 -41.65
CA GLY A 46 -20.97 -20.67 -40.97
C GLY A 46 -21.06 -19.42 -40.06
N VAL A 47 -22.26 -19.04 -39.62
CA VAL A 47 -22.49 -17.98 -38.63
C VAL A 47 -21.91 -18.36 -37.26
N THR A 48 -21.33 -17.39 -36.55
CA THR A 48 -20.74 -17.63 -35.23
C THR A 48 -21.80 -17.82 -34.14
N ALA A 49 -21.39 -18.37 -32.99
CA ALA A 49 -22.23 -18.51 -31.81
C ALA A 49 -22.88 -17.18 -31.37
N ASP A 50 -22.09 -16.10 -31.32
CA ASP A 50 -22.54 -14.77 -30.90
C ASP A 50 -23.49 -14.12 -31.93
N GLU A 51 -23.21 -14.31 -33.22
CA GLU A 51 -24.08 -13.81 -34.29
C GLU A 51 -25.44 -14.52 -34.29
N MET A 52 -25.45 -15.83 -34.02
CA MET A 52 -26.68 -16.62 -33.86
C MET A 52 -27.48 -16.18 -32.62
N ALA A 53 -26.80 -15.96 -31.50
CA ALA A 53 -27.42 -15.46 -30.27
C ALA A 53 -28.04 -14.07 -30.47
N ALA A 54 -27.31 -13.15 -31.11
CA ALA A 54 -27.81 -11.81 -31.44
C ALA A 54 -29.03 -11.86 -32.38
N ALA A 55 -29.02 -12.74 -33.39
CA ALA A 55 -30.14 -12.92 -34.30
C ALA A 55 -31.40 -13.45 -33.57
N MET A 56 -31.24 -14.37 -32.63
CA MET A 56 -32.35 -14.92 -31.84
C MET A 56 -32.92 -13.88 -30.87
N GLN A 57 -32.05 -13.13 -30.18
CA GLN A 57 -32.46 -12.00 -29.35
C GLN A 57 -33.25 -10.95 -30.15
N GLN A 58 -32.77 -10.62 -31.34
CA GLN A 58 -33.43 -9.65 -32.21
C GLN A 58 -34.79 -10.15 -32.73
N ALA A 59 -34.92 -11.43 -33.07
CA ALA A 59 -36.16 -12.03 -33.56
C ALA A 59 -37.26 -12.07 -32.49
N MET A 60 -36.86 -12.24 -31.22
CA MET A 60 -37.78 -12.34 -30.08
C MET A 60 -38.06 -10.98 -29.41
N ALA A 61 -37.22 -9.97 -29.66
CA ALA A 61 -37.41 -8.60 -29.16
C ALA A 61 -38.73 -7.98 -29.67
N GLY A 62 -39.62 -7.64 -28.74
CA GLY A 62 -40.90 -6.96 -29.04
C GLY A 62 -42.11 -7.90 -29.22
N GLN A 63 -41.93 -9.22 -29.07
CA GLN A 63 -43.05 -10.18 -29.05
C GLN A 63 -43.77 -10.14 -27.70
N GLN A 64 -45.11 -10.05 -27.74
CA GLN A 64 -45.93 -9.93 -26.53
C GLN A 64 -45.97 -11.26 -25.76
N GLY A 65 -45.51 -11.26 -24.51
CA GLY A 65 -45.55 -12.45 -23.63
C GLY A 65 -44.31 -13.34 -23.65
N VAL A 66 -43.25 -12.95 -24.36
CA VAL A 66 -41.95 -13.63 -24.33
C VAL A 66 -41.19 -13.25 -23.06
N THR A 67 -40.75 -14.25 -22.28
CA THR A 67 -39.90 -14.07 -21.11
C THR A 67 -38.42 -14.23 -21.45
N GLN A 68 -37.54 -13.78 -20.56
CA GLN A 68 -36.08 -13.93 -20.76
C GLN A 68 -35.62 -15.39 -20.69
N ALA A 69 -36.34 -16.23 -19.96
CA ALA A 69 -36.11 -17.67 -19.97
C ALA A 69 -36.44 -18.27 -21.36
N ASP A 70 -37.49 -17.78 -22.02
CA ASP A 70 -37.85 -18.25 -23.37
C ASP A 70 -36.79 -17.85 -24.42
N VAL A 71 -36.14 -16.68 -24.27
CA VAL A 71 -35.05 -16.24 -25.14
C VAL A 71 -33.79 -17.08 -24.92
N ALA A 72 -33.44 -17.38 -23.66
CA ALA A 72 -32.31 -18.23 -23.33
C ALA A 72 -32.51 -19.68 -23.82
N ASP A 73 -33.73 -20.23 -23.62
CA ASP A 73 -34.09 -21.57 -24.11
C ASP A 73 -34.06 -21.63 -25.65
N ALA A 74 -34.46 -20.55 -26.35
CA ALA A 74 -34.38 -20.47 -27.82
C ALA A 74 -32.94 -20.41 -28.35
N ILE A 75 -32.06 -19.64 -27.70
CA ILE A 75 -30.62 -19.59 -28.03
C ILE A 75 -29.99 -20.97 -27.83
N ALA A 76 -30.27 -21.61 -26.69
CA ALA A 76 -29.81 -22.94 -26.37
C ALA A 76 -30.24 -23.99 -27.43
N GLN A 77 -31.52 -23.98 -27.82
CA GLN A 77 -32.05 -24.89 -28.84
C GLN A 77 -31.44 -24.65 -30.23
N ALA A 78 -31.20 -23.40 -30.61
CA ALA A 78 -30.58 -23.05 -31.89
C ALA A 78 -29.11 -23.50 -31.98
N MET A 79 -28.37 -23.43 -30.86
CA MET A 79 -26.95 -23.78 -30.80
C MET A 79 -26.72 -25.30 -30.67
N ALA A 80 -27.65 -26.05 -30.05
CA ALA A 80 -27.52 -27.49 -29.84
C ALA A 80 -27.47 -28.33 -31.15
N GLY A 81 -27.88 -27.76 -32.29
CA GLY A 81 -27.87 -28.42 -33.59
C GLY A 81 -26.65 -28.15 -34.48
N GLN A 82 -25.70 -27.31 -34.04
CA GLN A 82 -24.55 -26.89 -34.87
C GLN A 82 -23.32 -27.78 -34.62
N GLN A 83 -22.70 -28.30 -35.68
CA GLN A 83 -21.60 -29.28 -35.57
C GLN A 83 -20.26 -28.72 -35.07
N ASP A 84 -20.09 -27.39 -35.03
CA ASP A 84 -18.82 -26.71 -34.75
C ASP A 84 -18.87 -25.79 -33.50
N VAL A 85 -19.90 -25.92 -32.66
CA VAL A 85 -20.07 -25.09 -31.45
C VAL A 85 -19.63 -25.87 -30.21
N THR A 86 -18.68 -25.32 -29.44
CA THR A 86 -18.21 -25.96 -28.20
C THR A 86 -19.12 -25.68 -27.02
N PRO A 87 -19.07 -26.47 -25.93
CA PRO A 87 -19.77 -26.16 -24.68
C PRO A 87 -19.45 -24.76 -24.13
N ALA A 88 -18.20 -24.31 -24.27
CA ALA A 88 -17.78 -22.99 -23.82
C ALA A 88 -18.44 -21.87 -24.66
N ASP A 89 -18.58 -22.08 -25.97
CA ASP A 89 -19.25 -21.11 -26.86
C ASP A 89 -20.74 -20.96 -26.51
N VAL A 90 -21.42 -22.07 -26.16
CA VAL A 90 -22.82 -22.03 -25.71
C VAL A 90 -22.96 -21.34 -24.36
N ALA A 91 -22.08 -21.65 -23.40
CA ALA A 91 -22.11 -21.04 -22.08
C ALA A 91 -21.87 -19.52 -22.16
N SER A 92 -20.87 -19.10 -22.94
CA SER A 92 -20.53 -17.69 -23.16
C SER A 92 -21.66 -16.92 -23.86
N ALA A 93 -22.27 -17.50 -24.90
CA ALA A 93 -23.35 -16.85 -25.63
C ALA A 93 -24.61 -16.67 -24.76
N VAL A 94 -24.99 -17.70 -23.99
CA VAL A 94 -26.12 -17.64 -23.05
C VAL A 94 -25.84 -16.65 -21.92
N GLN A 95 -24.61 -16.62 -21.39
CA GLN A 95 -24.19 -15.66 -20.39
C GLN A 95 -24.24 -14.22 -20.90
N GLY A 96 -23.62 -13.92 -22.05
CA GLY A 96 -23.62 -12.58 -22.64
C GLY A 96 -25.04 -12.08 -22.96
N ALA A 97 -25.90 -13.00 -23.40
CA ALA A 97 -27.29 -12.70 -23.69
C ALA A 97 -28.11 -12.31 -22.45
N MET A 98 -27.80 -12.91 -21.29
CA MET A 98 -28.56 -12.72 -20.05
C MET A 98 -27.95 -11.69 -19.09
N ALA A 99 -26.62 -11.57 -19.04
CA ALA A 99 -25.88 -10.71 -18.10
C ALA A 99 -26.00 -9.21 -18.41
N SER A 100 -26.37 -8.84 -19.63
CA SER A 100 -26.53 -7.45 -20.06
C SER A 100 -27.88 -6.82 -19.66
N GLN A 101 -28.76 -7.54 -18.95
CA GLN A 101 -30.17 -7.15 -18.79
C GLN A 101 -30.63 -7.04 -17.31
N PRO A 102 -31.33 -5.97 -16.92
CA PRO A 102 -31.72 -5.71 -15.54
C PRO A 102 -32.74 -6.72 -14.99
N GLY A 103 -32.46 -7.25 -13.79
CA GLY A 103 -33.39 -8.11 -13.02
C GLY A 103 -33.21 -9.61 -13.21
N VAL A 104 -32.23 -10.04 -14.02
CA VAL A 104 -31.83 -11.45 -14.12
C VAL A 104 -30.84 -11.77 -12.99
N THR A 105 -31.09 -12.84 -12.24
CA THR A 105 -30.20 -13.31 -11.18
C THR A 105 -29.14 -14.25 -11.72
N GLU A 106 -27.99 -14.31 -11.06
CA GLU A 106 -26.86 -15.19 -11.39
C GLU A 106 -27.27 -16.67 -11.44
N ALA A 107 -28.14 -17.10 -10.51
CA ALA A 107 -28.73 -18.43 -10.50
C ALA A 107 -29.58 -18.73 -11.74
N GLN A 108 -30.27 -17.72 -12.29
CA GLN A 108 -31.04 -17.88 -13.54
C GLN A 108 -30.13 -17.98 -14.77
N VAL A 109 -28.98 -17.30 -14.76
CA VAL A 109 -27.96 -17.44 -15.82
C VAL A 109 -27.34 -18.84 -15.76
N ALA A 110 -26.97 -19.31 -14.56
CA ALA A 110 -26.41 -20.64 -14.37
C ALA A 110 -27.39 -21.76 -14.75
N ASP A 111 -28.66 -21.66 -14.33
CA ASP A 111 -29.71 -22.62 -14.71
C ASP A 111 -29.94 -22.66 -16.24
N ALA A 112 -29.83 -21.52 -16.93
CA ALA A 112 -29.97 -21.44 -18.38
C ALA A 112 -28.79 -22.08 -19.12
N ILE A 113 -27.55 -21.82 -18.68
CA ILE A 113 -26.33 -22.44 -19.21
C ILE A 113 -26.38 -23.96 -18.99
N ALA A 114 -26.73 -24.38 -17.78
CA ALA A 114 -26.91 -25.79 -17.42
C ALA A 114 -27.89 -26.52 -18.36
N LYS A 115 -29.07 -25.93 -18.59
CA LYS A 115 -30.07 -26.49 -19.52
C LYS A 115 -29.55 -26.54 -20.96
N ALA A 116 -28.84 -25.51 -21.41
CA ALA A 116 -28.31 -25.43 -22.75
C ALA A 116 -27.27 -26.54 -23.01
N LEU A 117 -26.37 -26.76 -22.06
CA LEU A 117 -25.34 -27.78 -22.14
C LEU A 117 -25.89 -29.20 -22.00
N ALA A 118 -26.92 -29.41 -21.17
CA ALA A 118 -27.58 -30.70 -21.02
C ALA A 118 -28.31 -31.16 -22.29
N ALA A 119 -28.73 -30.23 -23.15
CA ALA A 119 -29.37 -30.52 -24.42
C ALA A 119 -28.38 -30.88 -25.55
N GLN A 120 -27.07 -30.66 -25.36
CA GLN A 120 -26.06 -30.93 -26.38
C GLN A 120 -25.65 -32.42 -26.42
N PRO A 121 -25.66 -33.06 -27.59
CA PRO A 121 -25.18 -34.43 -27.74
C PRO A 121 -23.67 -34.53 -27.50
N GLY A 122 -23.24 -35.40 -26.57
CA GLY A 122 -21.82 -35.75 -26.39
C GLY A 122 -21.03 -34.85 -25.44
N VAL A 123 -21.68 -33.92 -24.73
CA VAL A 123 -21.05 -33.14 -23.65
C VAL A 123 -20.85 -34.03 -22.42
N THR A 124 -19.59 -34.17 -22.00
CA THR A 124 -19.23 -34.91 -20.78
C THR A 124 -19.56 -34.11 -19.53
N GLU A 125 -19.73 -34.82 -18.41
CA GLU A 125 -20.01 -34.21 -17.09
C GLU A 125 -18.93 -33.19 -16.69
N ALA A 126 -17.66 -33.49 -16.99
CA ALA A 126 -16.53 -32.58 -16.77
C ALA A 126 -16.61 -31.31 -17.63
N GLN A 127 -16.95 -31.44 -18.92
CA GLN A 127 -17.12 -30.27 -19.80
C GLN A 127 -18.29 -29.38 -19.39
N MET A 128 -19.34 -29.98 -18.83
CA MET A 128 -20.49 -29.25 -18.29
C MET A 128 -20.12 -28.52 -17.01
N ALA A 129 -19.40 -29.17 -16.09
CA ALA A 129 -18.89 -28.57 -14.87
C ALA A 129 -17.93 -27.41 -15.16
N ASP A 130 -16.97 -27.60 -16.08
CA ASP A 130 -16.00 -26.58 -16.49
C ASP A 130 -16.70 -25.35 -17.09
N ALA A 131 -17.67 -25.56 -17.98
CA ALA A 131 -18.38 -24.46 -18.65
C ALA A 131 -19.29 -23.67 -17.69
N ILE A 132 -19.98 -24.34 -16.76
CA ILE A 132 -20.78 -23.68 -15.72
C ILE A 132 -19.86 -22.91 -14.77
N THR A 133 -18.76 -23.51 -14.32
CA THR A 133 -17.81 -22.88 -13.40
C THR A 133 -17.16 -21.65 -14.05
N ASN A 134 -16.66 -21.75 -15.28
CA ASN A 134 -16.03 -20.63 -15.98
C ASN A 134 -17.02 -19.48 -16.23
N ALA A 135 -18.27 -19.80 -16.58
CA ALA A 135 -19.31 -18.79 -16.76
C ALA A 135 -19.67 -18.08 -15.45
N MET A 136 -19.68 -18.81 -14.33
CA MET A 136 -19.96 -18.27 -13.00
C MET A 136 -18.77 -17.50 -12.41
N ALA A 137 -17.53 -17.89 -12.73
CA ALA A 137 -16.31 -17.19 -12.34
C ALA A 137 -16.16 -15.81 -13.00
N MET A 138 -16.78 -15.60 -14.16
CA MET A 138 -16.82 -14.32 -14.85
C MET A 138 -17.87 -13.32 -14.30
N GLN A 139 -18.53 -13.62 -13.18
CA GLN A 139 -19.57 -12.78 -12.58
C GLN A 139 -19.04 -11.98 -11.38
N SER A 140 -19.34 -10.68 -11.35
CA SER A 140 -18.82 -9.69 -10.40
C SER A 140 -19.42 -9.75 -8.98
N GLY A 141 -20.21 -10.79 -8.66
CA GLY A 141 -21.01 -10.89 -7.43
C GLY A 141 -20.52 -11.87 -6.35
N GLY A 142 -19.42 -12.61 -6.57
CA GLY A 142 -18.93 -13.58 -5.59
C GLY A 142 -19.87 -14.79 -5.46
N VAL A 143 -19.83 -15.68 -6.46
CA VAL A 143 -20.60 -16.93 -6.44
C VAL A 143 -20.02 -17.88 -5.40
N THR A 144 -20.87 -18.40 -4.51
CA THR A 144 -20.44 -19.39 -3.50
C THR A 144 -20.28 -20.78 -4.12
N GLU A 145 -19.35 -21.56 -3.57
CA GLU A 145 -19.12 -22.97 -3.95
C GLU A 145 -20.41 -23.82 -3.93
N ALA A 146 -21.32 -23.51 -3.01
CA ALA A 146 -22.63 -24.15 -2.91
C ALA A 146 -23.55 -23.82 -4.11
N GLN A 147 -23.47 -22.61 -4.68
CA GLN A 147 -24.26 -22.22 -5.85
C GLN A 147 -23.72 -22.87 -7.14
N VAL A 148 -22.40 -22.97 -7.28
CA VAL A 148 -21.77 -23.69 -8.40
C VAL A 148 -22.12 -25.18 -8.32
N SER A 149 -22.02 -25.78 -7.13
CA SER A 149 -22.36 -27.19 -6.89
C SER A 149 -23.84 -27.49 -7.15
N ASP A 150 -24.76 -26.61 -6.73
CA ASP A 150 -26.21 -26.75 -6.99
C ASP A 150 -26.53 -26.64 -8.49
N ALA A 151 -25.89 -25.71 -9.21
CA ALA A 151 -26.07 -25.55 -10.66
C ALA A 151 -25.56 -26.78 -11.44
N ILE A 152 -24.36 -27.28 -11.12
CA ILE A 152 -23.81 -28.51 -11.73
C ILE A 152 -24.71 -29.70 -11.42
N SER A 153 -25.15 -29.85 -10.18
CA SER A 153 -26.04 -30.95 -9.76
C SER A 153 -27.36 -30.96 -10.52
N LYS A 154 -27.97 -29.79 -10.72
CA LYS A 154 -29.20 -29.65 -11.53
C LYS A 154 -28.96 -29.95 -13.01
N ALA A 155 -27.81 -29.54 -13.55
CA ALA A 155 -27.44 -29.79 -14.94
C ALA A 155 -27.26 -31.29 -15.23
N LEU A 156 -26.54 -31.99 -14.35
CA LEU A 156 -26.30 -33.43 -14.44
C LEU A 156 -27.60 -34.24 -14.29
N ALA A 157 -28.52 -33.80 -13.42
CA ALA A 157 -29.83 -34.43 -13.23
C ALA A 157 -30.75 -34.33 -14.47
N ALA A 158 -30.49 -33.38 -15.37
CA ALA A 158 -31.26 -33.17 -16.59
C ALA A 158 -30.79 -34.03 -17.79
N GLN A 159 -29.66 -34.75 -17.69
CA GLN A 159 -29.17 -35.60 -18.79
C GLN A 159 -29.95 -36.92 -18.94
N PRO A 160 -30.21 -37.40 -20.18
CA PRO A 160 -30.97 -38.64 -20.41
C PRO A 160 -30.26 -39.95 -20.05
N SER A 161 -28.93 -39.95 -19.85
CA SER A 161 -28.12 -41.16 -19.64
C SER A 161 -27.54 -41.23 -18.22
N GLN A 162 -28.02 -42.21 -17.45
CA GLN A 162 -27.61 -42.49 -16.07
C GLN A 162 -26.18 -43.01 -15.96
N GLN A 163 -25.27 -42.19 -15.45
CA GLN A 163 -24.25 -42.64 -14.50
C GLN A 163 -23.86 -41.44 -13.60
N MET A 164 -24.65 -41.19 -12.55
CA MET A 164 -24.41 -40.08 -11.60
C MET A 164 -22.98 -40.15 -11.05
N MET A 165 -22.20 -39.08 -11.20
CA MET A 165 -20.96 -38.87 -10.44
C MET A 165 -21.21 -39.02 -8.93
N SER A 166 -20.23 -39.53 -8.18
CA SER A 166 -20.32 -39.48 -6.73
C SER A 166 -20.19 -38.03 -6.26
N GLN A 167 -20.82 -37.68 -5.13
CA GLN A 167 -20.74 -36.32 -4.57
C GLN A 167 -19.29 -35.87 -4.33
N ALA A 168 -18.39 -36.81 -3.99
CA ALA A 168 -16.97 -36.55 -3.82
C ALA A 168 -16.26 -36.18 -5.14
N ASP A 169 -16.70 -36.76 -6.27
CA ASP A 169 -16.14 -36.43 -7.58
C ASP A 169 -16.63 -35.07 -8.06
N ILE A 170 -17.85 -34.66 -7.68
CA ILE A 170 -18.39 -33.31 -7.93
C ILE A 170 -17.62 -32.28 -7.10
N GLU A 171 -17.43 -32.53 -5.80
CA GLU A 171 -16.65 -31.66 -4.92
C GLU A 171 -15.20 -31.50 -5.41
N ALA A 172 -14.54 -32.59 -5.84
CA ALA A 172 -13.19 -32.53 -6.38
C ALA A 172 -13.10 -31.78 -7.72
N ALA A 173 -14.12 -31.88 -8.58
CA ALA A 173 -14.17 -31.12 -9.84
C ALA A 173 -14.38 -29.62 -9.58
N VAL A 174 -15.23 -29.26 -8.60
CA VAL A 174 -15.46 -27.87 -8.17
C VAL A 174 -14.18 -27.29 -7.56
N GLU A 175 -13.51 -28.02 -6.67
CA GLU A 175 -12.26 -27.60 -6.04
C GLU A 175 -11.14 -27.38 -7.09
N SER A 176 -11.01 -28.32 -8.04
CA SER A 176 -10.04 -28.20 -9.15
C SER A 176 -10.35 -27.04 -10.10
N ALA A 177 -11.62 -26.74 -10.36
CA ALA A 177 -12.02 -25.66 -11.26
C ALA A 177 -11.93 -24.28 -10.59
N MET A 178 -12.26 -24.18 -9.30
CA MET A 178 -12.08 -22.97 -8.49
C MET A 178 -10.59 -22.63 -8.30
N ALA A 179 -9.74 -23.63 -8.07
CA ALA A 179 -8.28 -23.43 -8.02
C ALA A 179 -7.72 -22.89 -9.35
N LYS A 180 -8.29 -23.33 -10.48
CA LYS A 180 -7.90 -22.86 -11.81
C LYS A 180 -8.42 -21.43 -12.11
N ALA A 181 -9.64 -21.11 -11.69
CA ALA A 181 -10.20 -19.76 -11.82
C ALA A 181 -9.46 -18.73 -10.95
N ALA A 182 -9.04 -19.12 -9.73
CA ALA A 182 -8.17 -18.31 -8.89
C ALA A 182 -6.80 -18.06 -9.54
N ALA A 183 -6.23 -19.09 -10.19
CA ALA A 183 -4.98 -18.95 -10.94
C ALA A 183 -5.11 -18.04 -12.18
N GLU A 184 -6.25 -18.05 -12.86
CA GLU A 184 -6.50 -17.17 -14.01
C GLU A 184 -6.78 -15.71 -13.60
N ALA A 185 -7.45 -15.47 -12.46
CA ALA A 185 -7.63 -14.13 -11.89
C ALA A 185 -6.29 -13.48 -11.49
N VAL A 186 -5.33 -14.28 -11.02
CA VAL A 186 -3.95 -13.84 -10.74
C VAL A 186 -3.23 -13.41 -12.03
N MET A 187 -3.53 -14.03 -13.19
CA MET A 187 -2.91 -13.68 -14.48
C MET A 187 -3.40 -12.35 -15.07
N THR A 188 -4.57 -11.85 -14.67
CA THR A 188 -5.09 -10.54 -15.10
C THR A 188 -4.56 -9.34 -14.31
N VAL A 189 -3.94 -9.55 -13.14
CA VAL A 189 -3.34 -8.48 -12.30
C VAL A 189 -1.97 -8.01 -12.82
N GLY A 190 -1.46 -8.65 -13.86
CA GLY A 190 -0.32 -8.17 -14.61
C GLY A 190 0.20 -9.31 -15.45
N ALA A 191 0.59 -9.02 -16.69
CA ALA A 191 1.47 -9.90 -17.44
C ALA A 191 2.82 -10.01 -16.70
N MET A 192 2.85 -10.71 -15.57
CA MET A 192 4.04 -11.38 -15.13
C MET A 192 4.25 -12.48 -16.16
N GLU A 193 5.36 -12.39 -16.90
CA GLU A 193 5.88 -13.53 -17.62
C GLU A 193 5.77 -14.75 -16.71
N GLU A 194 5.21 -15.83 -17.25
CA GLU A 194 5.30 -17.19 -16.70
C GLU A 194 6.79 -17.49 -16.54
N THR A 195 7.36 -17.07 -15.41
CA THR A 195 8.74 -17.33 -15.07
C THR A 195 8.80 -18.79 -14.70
N ALA A 196 9.53 -19.55 -15.50
CA ALA A 196 9.83 -20.94 -15.23
C ALA A 196 10.13 -21.13 -13.74
N GLU A 197 9.55 -22.18 -13.16
CA GLU A 197 9.74 -22.57 -11.77
C GLU A 197 11.21 -22.34 -11.36
N PRO A 198 11.49 -21.43 -10.41
CA PRO A 198 12.84 -21.00 -10.14
C PRO A 198 13.69 -22.21 -9.75
N ALA A 199 14.83 -22.37 -10.43
CA ALA A 199 15.73 -23.49 -10.21
C ALA A 199 16.00 -23.70 -8.72
N ALA A 200 16.03 -24.98 -8.30
CA ALA A 200 16.30 -25.37 -6.92
C ALA A 200 17.52 -24.64 -6.37
N VAL A 201 17.31 -23.87 -5.30
CA VAL A 201 18.35 -23.07 -4.66
C VAL A 201 19.07 -23.93 -3.62
N THR A 202 20.40 -23.86 -3.60
CA THR A 202 21.23 -24.47 -2.54
C THR A 202 22.03 -23.39 -1.84
N LEU A 203 22.16 -23.47 -0.52
CA LEU A 203 22.97 -22.53 0.26
C LEU A 203 24.47 -22.61 -0.12
N PRO A 204 25.05 -21.57 -0.74
CA PRO A 204 26.43 -21.58 -1.23
C PRO A 204 27.44 -21.48 -0.09
N GLU A 205 28.67 -21.94 -0.33
CA GLU A 205 29.80 -21.62 0.55
C GLU A 205 30.14 -20.13 0.40
N PRO A 206 30.28 -19.37 1.51
CA PRO A 206 30.55 -17.96 1.40
C PRO A 206 32.00 -17.67 0.96
N GLN A 207 32.17 -16.72 0.03
CA GLN A 207 33.45 -16.46 -0.64
C GLN A 207 34.34 -15.45 0.10
N ALA A 208 33.78 -14.62 0.98
CA ALA A 208 34.54 -13.65 1.75
C ALA A 208 35.60 -14.34 2.64
N ALA A 209 36.60 -13.62 3.13
CA ALA A 209 37.57 -14.17 4.08
C ALA A 209 36.92 -14.46 5.45
N ALA A 210 37.53 -15.35 6.24
CA ALA A 210 37.09 -15.59 7.63
C ALA A 210 37.17 -14.29 8.44
N GLY A 211 36.17 -14.04 9.31
CA GLY A 211 36.04 -12.77 10.03
C GLY A 211 35.57 -11.58 9.19
N THR A 212 35.27 -11.76 7.89
CA THR A 212 34.68 -10.75 7.01
C THR A 212 33.24 -11.10 6.65
N VAL A 213 32.35 -10.12 6.73
CA VAL A 213 30.98 -10.20 6.20
C VAL A 213 30.85 -9.24 5.02
N LYS A 214 30.41 -9.75 3.88
CA LYS A 214 30.18 -8.94 2.68
C LYS A 214 28.69 -8.70 2.45
N ILE A 215 28.29 -7.44 2.35
CA ILE A 215 26.88 -7.01 2.30
C ILE A 215 26.65 -6.27 0.99
N ALA A 216 25.63 -6.71 0.24
CA ALA A 216 25.11 -5.98 -0.90
C ALA A 216 24.21 -4.83 -0.42
N ALA A 217 24.61 -3.59 -0.70
CA ALA A 217 23.78 -2.40 -0.52
C ALA A 217 23.15 -2.02 -1.86
N GLU A 218 21.94 -1.48 -1.87
CA GLU A 218 21.34 -0.96 -3.11
C GLU A 218 22.14 0.22 -3.67
N THR A 219 22.54 1.13 -2.79
CA THR A 219 23.38 2.30 -3.11
C THR A 219 24.38 2.56 -2.00
N LEU A 220 25.46 3.29 -2.31
CA LEU A 220 26.43 3.77 -1.32
C LEU A 220 26.66 5.26 -1.54
N ALA A 221 25.92 6.07 -0.79
CA ALA A 221 26.02 7.52 -0.81
C ALA A 221 27.45 8.01 -0.43
N PRO A 222 27.82 9.26 -0.76
CA PRO A 222 29.08 9.83 -0.29
C PRO A 222 29.21 9.74 1.23
N ALA A 223 30.38 9.33 1.72
CA ALA A 223 30.66 9.31 3.15
C ALA A 223 31.05 10.71 3.65
N VAL A 224 30.12 11.39 4.32
CA VAL A 224 30.31 12.78 4.77
C VAL A 224 30.55 12.83 6.28
N GLY A 225 31.73 13.27 6.71
CA GLY A 225 32.15 13.28 8.12
C GLY A 225 31.66 14.45 8.97
N ILE A 226 30.89 15.40 8.41
CA ILE A 226 30.29 16.52 9.15
C ILE A 226 28.78 16.56 8.92
N ASN A 227 28.01 16.69 9.99
CA ASN A 227 26.55 16.65 9.96
C ASN A 227 25.93 17.75 9.08
N ARG A 228 26.46 18.98 9.09
CA ARG A 228 25.92 20.07 8.27
C ARG A 228 26.00 19.82 6.76
N HIS A 229 26.85 18.90 6.29
CA HIS A 229 27.07 18.60 4.87
C HIS A 229 26.35 17.33 4.39
N GLY A 230 25.64 16.62 5.27
CA GLY A 230 24.94 15.39 4.90
C GLY A 230 24.40 14.64 6.12
N ALA A 231 23.45 13.74 5.88
CA ALA A 231 22.88 12.91 6.93
C ALA A 231 23.88 11.86 7.42
N SER A 232 24.16 11.84 8.73
CA SER A 232 24.97 10.79 9.36
C SER A 232 24.14 9.61 9.87
N ASP A 233 22.81 9.63 9.67
CA ASP A 233 21.87 8.56 10.03
C ASP A 233 22.35 7.17 9.57
N LEU A 234 22.85 7.08 8.33
CA LEU A 234 23.38 5.85 7.75
C LEU A 234 24.53 5.28 8.59
N PHE A 235 25.41 6.15 9.09
CA PHE A 235 26.54 5.74 9.91
C PHE A 235 26.10 5.24 11.28
N ASN A 236 25.00 5.74 11.84
CA ASN A 236 24.43 5.19 13.07
C ASN A 236 24.07 3.71 12.84
N TYR A 237 23.30 3.41 11.80
CA TYR A 237 22.88 2.04 11.50
C TYR A 237 24.06 1.12 11.19
N MET A 238 25.06 1.62 10.46
CA MET A 238 26.27 0.89 10.11
C MET A 238 27.24 0.66 11.29
N GLY A 239 26.94 1.17 12.49
CA GLY A 239 27.82 1.07 13.65
C GLY A 239 29.08 1.93 13.54
N VAL A 240 29.08 2.95 12.67
CA VAL A 240 30.18 3.91 12.52
C VAL A 240 29.97 5.12 13.43
N ALA A 241 28.73 5.56 13.59
CA ALA A 241 28.34 6.65 14.46
C ALA A 241 27.52 6.15 15.64
N GLU A 242 27.49 6.96 16.70
CA GLU A 242 26.62 6.75 17.84
C GLU A 242 25.90 8.06 18.18
N THR A 243 24.79 7.93 18.89
CA THR A 243 23.93 9.05 19.30
C THR A 243 23.54 8.92 20.78
N LEU A 244 22.61 9.74 21.28
CA LEU A 244 22.33 9.80 22.72
C LEU A 244 21.71 8.51 23.26
N PHE A 245 20.75 7.95 22.54
CA PHE A 245 19.95 6.82 23.00
C PHE A 245 19.87 5.72 21.93
N MET A 246 19.42 4.53 22.34
CA MET A 246 19.23 3.38 21.47
C MET A 246 18.15 2.44 22.02
N PRO A 247 17.52 1.59 21.19
CA PRO A 247 16.71 0.50 21.69
C PRO A 247 17.51 -0.51 22.51
N THR A 248 16.87 -0.96 23.57
CA THR A 248 17.31 -2.03 24.46
C THR A 248 16.93 -3.40 23.90
N GLU A 249 17.54 -4.46 24.45
CA GLU A 249 17.20 -5.85 24.09
C GLU A 249 15.80 -6.23 24.59
N GLU A 250 15.34 -5.60 25.66
CA GLU A 250 14.01 -5.79 26.23
C GLU A 250 12.90 -5.09 25.41
N GLY A 251 13.25 -4.44 24.30
CA GLY A 251 12.29 -3.76 23.42
C GLY A 251 11.88 -2.36 23.89
N ASN A 252 12.49 -1.82 24.95
CA ASN A 252 12.37 -0.40 25.25
C ASN A 252 13.23 0.39 24.27
N ILE A 253 12.61 1.30 23.52
CA ILE A 253 13.30 2.11 22.52
C ILE A 253 14.09 3.28 23.11
N GLN A 254 13.88 3.67 24.37
CA GLN A 254 14.54 4.80 25.06
C GLN A 254 15.74 4.34 25.92
N GLY A 255 16.52 3.36 25.46
CA GLY A 255 17.69 2.86 26.19
C GLY A 255 18.88 3.83 26.16
N PRO A 256 19.79 3.77 27.15
CA PRO A 256 20.98 4.61 27.17
C PRO A 256 21.96 4.21 26.05
N MET A 257 22.61 5.21 25.46
CA MET A 257 23.78 5.04 24.60
C MET A 257 24.86 6.02 25.06
N LEU A 258 25.19 7.07 24.29
CA LEU A 258 26.15 8.09 24.72
C LEU A 258 25.61 8.95 25.86
N ALA A 259 24.29 9.08 25.99
CA ALA A 259 23.66 9.61 27.19
C ALA A 259 23.39 8.48 28.19
N LYS A 260 23.93 8.62 29.42
CA LYS A 260 23.66 7.67 30.52
C LYS A 260 22.38 8.00 31.29
N SER A 261 21.99 9.28 31.32
CA SER A 261 20.77 9.75 31.97
C SER A 261 20.40 11.16 31.51
N PHE A 262 19.14 11.55 31.74
CA PHE A 262 18.68 12.93 31.57
C PHE A 262 17.65 13.31 32.64
N GLU A 263 17.49 14.62 32.86
CA GLU A 263 16.43 15.21 33.66
C GLU A 263 15.68 16.24 32.81
N ILE A 264 14.36 16.07 32.65
CA ILE A 264 13.50 17.05 31.96
C ILE A 264 13.01 18.09 32.98
N ALA A 265 13.16 19.37 32.65
CA ALA A 265 12.64 20.46 33.47
C ALA A 265 11.11 20.34 33.62
N SER A 266 10.57 20.69 34.80
CA SER A 266 9.14 20.53 35.10
C SER A 266 8.20 21.32 34.18
N ASP A 267 8.72 22.36 33.53
CA ASP A 267 8.01 23.19 32.56
C ASP A 267 8.24 22.75 31.10
N LEU A 268 8.92 21.61 30.90
CA LEU A 268 9.27 21.05 29.59
C LEU A 268 10.13 21.98 28.72
N SER A 269 10.84 22.94 29.33
CA SER A 269 11.68 23.90 28.60
C SER A 269 13.02 23.33 28.14
N LYS A 270 13.54 22.30 28.82
CA LYS A 270 14.83 21.68 28.49
C LYS A 270 14.97 20.28 29.08
N ALA A 271 15.92 19.53 28.54
CA ALA A 271 16.54 18.38 29.18
C ALA A 271 17.99 18.70 29.57
N THR A 272 18.42 18.28 30.75
CA THR A 272 19.84 18.26 31.16
C THR A 272 20.33 16.83 31.05
N ILE A 273 21.33 16.59 30.20
CA ILE A 273 21.80 15.24 29.83
C ILE A 273 23.19 15.01 30.41
N THR A 274 23.39 13.84 31.03
CA THR A 274 24.71 13.36 31.46
C THR A 274 25.20 12.30 30.50
N VAL A 275 26.45 12.41 30.07
CA VAL A 275 27.04 11.56 29.02
C VAL A 275 27.97 10.49 29.61
N GLN A 276 28.29 9.49 28.79
CA GLN A 276 29.25 8.44 29.14
C GLN A 276 30.66 9.00 29.29
N ASP A 277 31.43 8.41 30.20
CA ASP A 277 32.85 8.70 30.40
C ASP A 277 33.68 7.62 29.67
N GLY A 278 34.86 7.96 29.16
CA GLY A 278 35.80 7.03 28.54
C GLY A 278 35.47 6.58 27.11
N VAL A 279 34.51 7.23 26.43
CA VAL A 279 34.17 6.93 25.04
C VAL A 279 35.22 7.54 24.12
N MET A 280 35.85 6.74 23.26
CA MET A 280 36.93 7.20 22.39
C MET A 280 36.43 7.46 20.97
N PHE A 281 36.90 8.55 20.37
CA PHE A 281 36.77 8.75 18.92
C PHE A 281 37.69 7.80 18.15
N HIS A 282 37.28 7.46 16.93
CA HIS A 282 38.10 6.76 15.95
C HIS A 282 39.42 7.49 15.69
N LYS A 283 40.39 6.78 15.10
CA LYS A 283 41.66 7.34 14.62
C LYS A 283 42.47 8.11 15.68
N GLY A 284 42.18 7.90 16.97
CA GLY A 284 42.96 8.45 18.08
C GLY A 284 42.68 9.93 18.40
N TYR A 285 41.54 10.49 18.00
CA TYR A 285 41.17 11.90 18.27
C TYR A 285 40.70 12.20 19.70
N GLY A 286 41.02 11.31 20.64
CA GLY A 286 40.78 11.47 22.06
C GLY A 286 39.41 11.00 22.52
N GLU A 287 39.09 11.37 23.75
CA GLU A 287 37.85 11.03 24.44
C GLU A 287 36.73 12.00 24.03
N MET A 288 35.53 11.49 23.83
CA MET A 288 34.31 12.24 23.60
C MET A 288 33.84 12.90 24.89
N THR A 289 33.44 14.16 24.79
CA THR A 289 32.86 14.95 25.88
C THR A 289 31.46 15.47 25.51
N ALA A 290 30.76 16.05 26.48
CA ALA A 290 29.50 16.75 26.23
C ALA A 290 29.67 17.95 25.28
N HIS A 291 30.87 18.52 25.16
CA HIS A 291 31.18 19.58 24.20
C HIS A 291 31.08 19.08 22.75
N ASP A 292 31.54 17.85 22.47
CA ASP A 292 31.44 17.25 21.13
C ASP A 292 30.00 16.95 20.75
N ILE A 293 29.22 16.44 21.70
CA ILE A 293 27.79 16.12 21.50
C ILE A 293 26.98 17.39 21.23
N ALA A 294 27.12 18.41 22.09
CA ALA A 294 26.41 19.68 21.92
C ALA A 294 26.77 20.34 20.58
N TRP A 295 28.06 20.32 20.21
CA TRP A 295 28.52 20.82 18.92
C TRP A 295 27.91 20.04 17.74
N SER A 296 27.95 18.70 17.78
CA SER A 296 27.42 17.82 16.72
C SER A 296 25.93 18.04 16.47
N LEU A 297 25.15 18.22 17.54
CA LEU A 297 23.71 18.50 17.45
C LEU A 297 23.44 19.91 16.89
N ASN A 298 24.19 20.91 17.33
CA ASN A 298 24.08 22.29 16.81
C ASN A 298 24.51 22.40 15.34
N ASP A 299 25.49 21.60 14.91
CA ASP A 299 25.95 21.48 13.53
C ASP A 299 24.85 20.91 12.61
N ALA A 300 24.10 19.93 13.13
CA ALA A 300 22.96 19.32 12.44
C ALA A 300 21.69 20.18 12.45
N ASN A 301 21.62 21.27 13.22
CA ASN A 301 20.41 22.05 13.47
C ASN A 301 20.35 23.36 12.66
N ALA A 302 19.39 23.49 11.73
CA ALA A 302 19.23 24.69 10.90
C ALA A 302 18.71 25.95 11.64
N ALA A 303 18.38 25.86 12.94
CA ALA A 303 18.17 27.03 13.79
C ALA A 303 19.51 27.71 14.17
N ILE A 304 20.56 26.90 14.32
CA ILE A 304 21.88 27.35 14.82
C ILE A 304 22.90 27.45 13.68
N THR A 305 22.84 26.50 12.75
CA THR A 305 23.71 26.39 11.56
C THR A 305 22.82 26.45 10.31
N PRO A 306 22.44 27.65 9.81
CA PRO A 306 21.43 27.81 8.76
C PRO A 306 21.75 27.12 7.42
N GLU A 307 23.03 26.89 7.14
CA GLU A 307 23.51 26.19 5.96
C GLU A 307 23.43 24.66 6.07
N SER A 308 23.05 24.13 7.24
CA SER A 308 22.97 22.69 7.48
C SER A 308 21.95 22.02 6.56
N ILE A 309 22.43 21.06 5.77
CA ILE A 309 21.61 20.21 4.90
C ILE A 309 21.41 18.80 5.50
N HIS A 310 21.65 18.64 6.80
CA HIS A 310 21.40 17.38 7.51
C HIS A 310 19.95 16.92 7.27
N GLY A 311 19.72 15.60 7.16
CA GLY A 311 18.39 15.03 6.91
C GLY A 311 17.34 15.44 7.95
N GLN A 312 17.79 15.75 9.17
CA GLN A 312 16.96 16.21 10.30
C GLN A 312 17.09 17.71 10.59
N ALA A 313 17.74 18.50 9.75
CA ALA A 313 18.01 19.92 10.06
C ALA A 313 16.74 20.74 10.27
N GLY A 314 15.69 20.46 9.50
CA GLY A 314 14.38 21.07 9.67
C GLY A 314 13.67 20.65 10.95
N ASP A 315 13.76 19.36 11.31
CA ASP A 315 13.12 18.82 12.51
C ASP A 315 13.81 19.35 13.78
N PHE A 316 15.14 19.34 13.83
CA PHE A 316 15.90 19.91 14.94
C PHE A 316 15.66 21.40 15.10
N ARG A 317 15.48 22.15 14.00
CA ARG A 317 15.13 23.58 14.04
C ARG A 317 13.81 23.83 14.75
N VAL A 318 12.85 22.92 14.61
CA VAL A 318 11.52 23.05 15.23
C VAL A 318 11.53 22.56 16.68
N LEU A 319 12.35 21.55 16.99
CA LEU A 319 12.34 20.87 18.29
C LEU A 319 13.32 21.46 19.30
N PHE A 320 14.50 21.88 18.87
CA PHE A 320 15.62 22.22 19.76
C PHE A 320 16.15 23.62 19.48
N THR A 321 16.57 24.29 20.56
CA THR A 321 17.44 25.48 20.46
C THR A 321 18.90 25.08 20.77
N GLU A 322 19.78 26.05 20.97
CA GLU A 322 21.22 25.80 21.10
C GLU A 322 21.54 24.87 22.29
N ALA A 323 22.10 23.69 21.99
CA ALA A 323 22.63 22.79 23.00
C ALA A 323 23.94 23.38 23.57
N THR A 324 24.07 23.40 24.90
CA THR A 324 25.23 24.01 25.57
C THR A 324 25.83 23.05 26.58
N ALA A 325 27.10 22.68 26.37
CA ALA A 325 27.87 21.94 27.36
C ALA A 325 28.09 22.79 28.62
N ILE A 326 27.75 22.21 29.78
CA ILE A 326 27.97 22.80 31.09
C ILE A 326 29.39 22.48 31.58
N ASP A 327 29.81 21.23 31.35
CA ASP A 327 31.13 20.67 31.60
C ASP A 327 31.37 19.46 30.68
N ASP A 328 32.49 18.76 30.85
CA ASP A 328 32.89 17.62 30.00
C ASP A 328 31.88 16.45 30.03
N SER A 329 31.06 16.31 31.08
CA SER A 329 30.16 15.18 31.27
C SER A 329 28.67 15.57 31.17
N THR A 330 28.35 16.85 31.01
CA THR A 330 26.96 17.33 31.11
C THR A 330 26.66 18.46 30.13
N PHE A 331 25.49 18.40 29.46
CA PHE A 331 25.00 19.50 28.63
C PHE A 331 23.51 19.74 28.79
N ASP A 332 23.08 20.98 28.53
CA ASP A 332 21.68 21.36 28.42
C ASP A 332 21.23 21.27 26.95
N LEU A 333 20.07 20.66 26.72
CA LEU A 333 19.33 20.65 25.46
C LEU A 333 17.98 21.37 25.67
N PRO A 334 17.86 22.67 25.34
CA PRO A 334 16.61 23.37 25.48
C PRO A 334 15.65 23.07 24.31
N PHE A 335 14.38 22.86 24.63
CA PHE A 335 13.32 22.57 23.68
C PHE A 335 12.71 23.86 23.14
N ALA A 336 12.66 24.01 21.81
CA ALA A 336 11.85 25.03 21.16
C ALA A 336 10.37 24.63 21.18
N ASN A 337 10.11 23.34 20.93
CA ASN A 337 8.83 22.68 21.12
C ASN A 337 9.10 21.30 21.71
N PHE A 338 8.48 20.98 22.84
CA PHE A 338 8.65 19.67 23.45
C PHE A 338 7.96 18.60 22.60
N ASP A 339 8.66 17.49 22.35
CA ASP A 339 8.15 16.29 21.69
C ASP A 339 8.46 15.10 22.60
N PRO A 340 7.47 14.33 23.07
CA PRO A 340 7.69 13.19 23.96
C PRO A 340 8.45 12.04 23.29
N ALA A 341 8.65 12.07 21.97
CA ALA A 341 9.48 11.14 21.22
C ALA A 341 10.93 11.65 21.01
N TRP A 342 11.35 12.77 21.60
CA TRP A 342 12.67 13.36 21.38
C TRP A 342 13.82 12.37 21.68
N ASP A 343 13.70 11.58 22.74
CA ASP A 343 14.69 10.62 23.24
C ASP A 343 14.55 9.23 22.62
N GLY A 344 13.38 8.91 22.06
CA GLY A 344 13.10 7.64 21.42
C GLY A 344 13.20 7.67 19.90
N ASN A 345 13.19 8.86 19.28
CA ASN A 345 13.22 9.06 17.83
C ASN A 345 14.36 10.01 17.43
N ARG A 346 14.32 11.27 17.86
CA ARG A 346 15.13 12.36 17.29
C ARG A 346 16.59 12.38 17.74
N THR A 347 16.87 11.72 18.86
CA THR A 347 18.22 11.61 19.44
C THR A 347 18.58 10.14 19.70
N ASN A 348 17.96 9.23 18.97
CA ASN A 348 18.00 7.79 19.22
C ASN A 348 18.41 7.02 17.97
N MET A 349 19.18 5.93 18.12
CA MET A 349 19.48 5.01 17.02
C MET A 349 18.23 4.34 16.42
N PHE A 350 17.12 4.31 17.14
CA PHE A 350 15.83 3.94 16.58
C PHE A 350 15.45 4.88 15.44
N GLY A 351 15.43 6.18 15.68
CA GLY A 351 14.92 7.13 14.70
C GLY A 351 15.98 7.65 13.73
N PHE A 352 15.64 8.79 13.11
CA PHE A 352 16.57 9.60 12.36
C PHE A 352 17.21 10.60 13.33
N SER A 353 18.52 10.49 13.53
CA SER A 353 19.29 11.20 14.54
C SER A 353 20.58 11.77 13.93
N PHE A 354 21.40 12.42 14.76
CA PHE A 354 22.74 12.86 14.39
C PHE A 354 23.78 11.86 14.90
N GLY A 355 24.88 11.74 14.18
CA GLY A 355 26.11 11.10 14.66
C GLY A 355 26.97 12.09 15.45
N VAL A 356 27.56 11.64 16.55
CA VAL A 356 28.53 12.43 17.31
C VAL A 356 29.88 12.43 16.60
N ILE A 357 30.31 13.63 16.19
CA ILE A 357 31.54 13.87 15.42
C ILE A 357 32.61 14.51 16.30
N SER A 358 33.88 14.21 16.02
CA SER A 358 35.00 14.75 16.81
C SER A 358 35.22 16.23 16.56
N LYS A 359 34.97 17.06 17.58
CA LYS A 359 35.29 18.49 17.50
C LYS A 359 36.81 18.71 17.47
N ASN A 360 37.59 17.87 18.15
CA ASN A 360 39.06 17.93 18.10
C ASN A 360 39.59 17.72 16.68
N ALA A 361 39.08 16.71 15.96
CA ALA A 361 39.47 16.47 14.57
C ALA A 361 39.17 17.68 13.68
N TYR A 362 38.01 18.31 13.90
CA TYR A 362 37.62 19.54 13.22
C TYR A 362 38.51 20.73 13.56
N ASP A 363 38.78 20.98 14.84
CA ASP A 363 39.60 22.11 15.29
C ASP A 363 41.05 22.00 14.77
N GLU A 364 41.58 20.79 14.66
CA GLU A 364 42.94 20.53 14.17
C GLU A 364 43.06 20.62 12.65
N ASN A 365 42.09 20.08 11.91
CA ASN A 365 42.22 19.84 10.46
C ASN A 365 41.31 20.73 9.59
N GLY A 366 40.29 21.34 10.20
CA GLY A 366 39.30 22.18 9.53
C GLY A 366 38.17 21.41 8.85
N GLU A 367 37.25 22.19 8.29
CA GLU A 367 35.99 21.72 7.72
C GLU A 367 36.17 20.81 6.51
N ASP A 368 36.96 21.22 5.50
CA ASP A 368 37.15 20.43 4.28
C ASP A 368 37.70 19.03 4.60
N TRP A 369 38.67 18.95 5.51
CA TRP A 369 39.23 17.67 5.92
C TRP A 369 38.21 16.82 6.66
N SER A 370 37.47 17.41 7.60
CA SER A 370 36.49 16.68 8.42
C SER A 370 35.29 16.23 7.60
N ARG A 371 34.94 16.95 6.53
CA ARG A 371 33.90 16.54 5.57
C ARG A 371 34.29 15.24 4.88
N ASP A 372 35.55 15.12 4.50
CA ASP A 372 36.06 13.99 3.72
C ASP A 372 36.63 12.86 4.60
N ASN A 373 36.71 13.07 5.93
CA ASN A 373 37.24 12.10 6.90
C ASN A 373 36.25 11.89 8.04
N VAL A 374 35.58 10.74 8.01
CA VAL A 374 34.67 10.34 9.10
C VAL A 374 35.48 9.99 10.35
N VAL A 375 35.18 10.69 11.45
CA VAL A 375 35.76 10.48 12.80
C VAL A 375 34.62 10.56 13.82
N MET A 376 34.15 9.40 14.26
CA MET A 376 32.97 9.25 15.13
C MET A 376 33.32 8.26 16.26
N THR A 377 32.33 7.76 16.99
CA THR A 377 32.55 6.92 18.19
C THR A 377 32.15 5.46 18.03
N GLY A 378 31.59 5.03 16.90
CA GLY A 378 30.96 3.71 16.77
C GLY A 378 31.89 2.48 16.84
N PRO A 379 31.31 1.27 16.99
CA PRO A 379 32.06 0.01 17.03
C PRO A 379 32.80 -0.36 15.74
N PHE A 380 32.54 0.33 14.64
CA PHE A 380 33.28 0.21 13.39
C PHE A 380 33.80 1.57 12.95
N GLU A 381 34.94 1.59 12.26
CA GLU A 381 35.44 2.77 11.57
C GLU A 381 35.50 2.54 10.06
N ILE A 382 35.28 3.60 9.27
CA ILE A 382 35.45 3.57 7.82
C ILE A 382 36.94 3.62 7.50
N THR A 383 37.46 2.55 6.87
CA THR A 383 38.84 2.47 6.42
C THR A 383 39.00 2.76 4.93
N GLU A 384 38.00 2.39 4.12
CA GLU A 384 37.94 2.71 2.69
C GLU A 384 36.50 3.05 2.29
N TRP A 385 36.33 4.02 1.39
CA TRP A 385 35.02 4.39 0.84
C TRP A 385 35.15 4.85 -0.60
N ALA A 386 34.41 4.20 -1.49
CA ALA A 386 34.24 4.56 -2.88
C ALA A 386 32.74 4.72 -3.15
N THR A 387 32.31 5.97 -3.30
CA THR A 387 30.92 6.36 -3.57
C THR A 387 30.34 5.61 -4.76
N GLU A 388 29.12 5.07 -4.60
CA GLU A 388 28.40 4.23 -5.57
C GLU A 388 29.13 2.95 -6.01
N ASP A 389 30.14 2.50 -5.26
CA ASP A 389 30.93 1.31 -5.62
C ASP A 389 31.12 0.38 -4.41
N SER A 390 31.92 0.78 -3.44
CA SER A 390 32.31 -0.08 -2.32
C SER A 390 32.65 0.66 -1.04
N GLY A 391 32.57 -0.03 0.09
CA GLY A 391 32.97 0.49 1.40
C GLY A 391 33.61 -0.60 2.25
N LEU A 392 34.59 -0.23 3.07
CA LEU A 392 35.25 -1.13 4.01
C LEU A 392 35.17 -0.54 5.42
N LEU A 393 34.54 -1.29 6.32
CA LEU A 393 34.47 -0.98 7.73
C LEU A 393 35.31 -1.97 8.53
N SER A 394 36.09 -1.47 9.47
CA SER A 394 36.90 -2.30 10.38
C SER A 394 36.37 -2.16 11.81
N ALA A 395 36.29 -3.28 12.53
CA ALA A 395 35.87 -3.27 13.93
C ALA A 395 36.90 -2.51 14.79
N VAL A 396 36.39 -1.66 15.68
CA VAL A 396 37.19 -0.94 16.67
C VAL A 396 37.53 -1.90 17.82
N PRO A 397 38.82 -2.17 18.10
CA PRO A 397 39.21 -3.02 19.23
C PRO A 397 38.78 -2.42 20.56
N ASP A 398 38.34 -3.27 21.49
CA ASP A 398 37.97 -2.88 22.87
C ASP A 398 36.92 -1.75 22.93
N HIS A 399 36.01 -1.68 21.95
CA HIS A 399 34.98 -0.65 21.89
C HIS A 399 34.06 -0.69 23.13
N TRP A 400 33.72 0.49 23.65
CA TRP A 400 33.12 0.69 24.97
C TRP A 400 31.74 0.02 25.16
N ARG A 401 30.89 -0.04 24.11
CA ARG A 401 29.61 -0.77 24.17
C ARG A 401 29.78 -2.27 23.98
N GLN A 402 30.45 -2.62 22.90
CA GLN A 402 30.54 -3.97 22.37
C GLN A 402 31.69 -3.99 21.38
N THR A 403 32.64 -4.90 21.60
CA THR A 403 33.61 -5.26 20.57
C THR A 403 32.93 -6.22 19.59
N ALA A 404 32.89 -5.86 18.31
CA ALA A 404 32.27 -6.68 17.28
C ALA A 404 33.03 -8.00 17.10
N ALA A 405 32.30 -9.11 16.94
CA ALA A 405 32.90 -10.41 16.64
C ALA A 405 33.35 -10.50 15.17
N VAL A 406 32.67 -9.78 14.28
CA VAL A 406 33.09 -9.58 12.88
C VAL A 406 34.20 -8.54 12.85
N GLN A 407 35.32 -8.86 12.19
CA GLN A 407 36.48 -7.96 12.10
C GLN A 407 36.33 -6.93 10.99
N THR A 408 35.66 -7.32 9.90
CA THR A 408 35.55 -6.49 8.70
C THR A 408 34.16 -6.62 8.08
N ILE A 409 33.57 -5.49 7.70
CA ILE A 409 32.36 -5.45 6.87
C ILE A 409 32.74 -4.84 5.54
N GLN A 410 32.48 -5.58 4.47
CA GLN A 410 32.66 -5.12 3.10
C GLN A 410 31.31 -4.82 2.47
N LEU A 411 31.10 -3.57 2.06
CA LEU A 411 29.90 -3.12 1.38
C LEU A 411 30.17 -3.08 -0.12
N VAL A 412 29.20 -3.52 -0.92
CA VAL A 412 29.23 -3.40 -2.38
C VAL A 412 27.89 -2.85 -2.86
N ALA A 413 27.94 -1.78 -3.67
CA ALA A 413 26.77 -1.18 -4.29
C ALA A 413 26.28 -2.07 -5.45
N LEU A 414 25.08 -2.62 -5.31
CA LEU A 414 24.38 -3.46 -6.27
C LEU A 414 22.93 -2.95 -6.41
N PRO A 415 22.66 -1.96 -7.29
CA PRO A 415 21.35 -1.31 -7.41
C PRO A 415 20.23 -2.26 -7.85
N GLU A 416 20.53 -3.21 -8.72
CA GLU A 416 19.54 -4.12 -9.30
C GLU A 416 19.27 -5.32 -8.36
N ALA A 417 18.01 -5.54 -7.99
CA ALA A 417 17.60 -6.63 -7.10
C ALA A 417 18.00 -8.02 -7.63
N ALA A 418 17.89 -8.24 -8.94
CA ALA A 418 18.30 -9.49 -9.58
C ALA A 418 19.82 -9.75 -9.44
N THR A 419 20.64 -8.70 -9.49
CA THR A 419 22.10 -8.81 -9.28
C THR A 419 22.41 -9.14 -7.82
N ARG A 420 21.74 -8.48 -6.86
CA ARG A 420 21.88 -8.79 -5.43
C ARG A 420 21.54 -10.25 -5.14
N LEU A 421 20.42 -10.74 -5.68
CA LEU A 421 20.02 -12.14 -5.57
C LEU A 421 21.09 -13.07 -6.17
N ALA A 422 21.57 -12.80 -7.39
CA ALA A 422 22.57 -13.63 -8.05
C ALA A 422 23.87 -13.71 -7.23
N SER A 423 24.37 -12.58 -6.72
CA SER A 423 25.56 -12.55 -5.86
C SER A 423 25.35 -13.28 -4.53
N LEU A 424 24.14 -13.24 -3.96
CA LEU A 424 23.80 -14.00 -2.75
C LEU A 424 23.81 -15.52 -3.03
N LEU A 425 23.26 -15.94 -4.18
CA LEU A 425 23.18 -17.34 -4.61
C LEU A 425 24.54 -17.95 -4.96
N THR A 426 25.53 -17.14 -5.36
CA THR A 426 26.91 -17.60 -5.60
C THR A 426 27.78 -17.54 -4.35
N GLY A 427 27.30 -16.94 -3.26
CA GLY A 427 28.09 -16.66 -2.05
C GLY A 427 29.11 -15.54 -2.25
N GLU A 428 29.01 -14.76 -3.34
CA GLU A 428 29.82 -13.56 -3.57
C GLU A 428 29.52 -12.48 -2.52
N VAL A 429 28.28 -12.40 -2.05
CA VAL A 429 27.89 -11.62 -0.87
C VAL A 429 27.23 -12.54 0.16
N ASP A 430 27.37 -12.19 1.43
CA ASP A 430 26.83 -12.93 2.56
C ASP A 430 25.44 -12.41 2.97
N VAL A 431 25.15 -11.13 2.71
CA VAL A 431 23.90 -10.46 3.06
C VAL A 431 23.39 -9.66 1.87
N ALA A 432 22.09 -9.72 1.61
CA ALA A 432 21.44 -8.90 0.59
C ALA A 432 19.96 -8.68 0.92
N LYS A 433 19.34 -7.70 0.25
CA LYS A 433 17.89 -7.51 0.20
C LYS A 433 17.36 -7.89 -1.19
N PRO A 434 16.96 -9.16 -1.41
CA PRO A 434 16.32 -9.61 -2.65
C PRO A 434 14.83 -9.19 -2.69
N ASP A 435 14.16 -9.42 -3.81
CA ASP A 435 12.72 -9.20 -3.93
C ASP A 435 11.93 -10.15 -3.03
N PHE A 436 10.74 -9.72 -2.58
CA PHE A 436 9.87 -10.50 -1.70
C PHE A 436 9.54 -11.90 -2.22
N LYS A 437 9.28 -12.02 -3.54
CA LYS A 437 9.00 -13.30 -4.22
C LYS A 437 10.11 -14.35 -4.09
N ASP A 438 11.34 -13.93 -3.76
CA ASP A 438 12.48 -14.82 -3.62
C ASP A 438 12.72 -15.29 -2.17
N LEU A 439 12.10 -14.64 -1.18
CA LEU A 439 12.37 -14.90 0.23
C LEU A 439 12.07 -16.35 0.60
N LYS A 440 10.91 -16.87 0.20
CA LYS A 440 10.49 -18.22 0.55
C LYS A 440 11.50 -19.28 0.08
N ARG A 441 11.89 -19.24 -1.20
CA ARG A 441 12.84 -20.22 -1.75
C ARG A 441 14.25 -20.09 -1.15
N LEU A 442 14.66 -18.89 -0.74
CA LEU A 442 15.94 -18.67 -0.06
C LEU A 442 15.89 -19.27 1.36
N VAL A 443 14.83 -19.02 2.11
CA VAL A 443 14.64 -19.60 3.45
C VAL A 443 14.58 -21.13 3.39
N ASP A 444 13.82 -21.69 2.44
CA ASP A 444 13.73 -23.13 2.22
C ASP A 444 15.11 -23.76 1.88
N ALA A 445 15.98 -23.00 1.20
CA ALA A 445 17.34 -23.42 0.87
C ALA A 445 18.34 -23.30 2.04
N GLY A 446 17.96 -22.70 3.17
CA GLY A 446 18.78 -22.55 4.37
C GLY A 446 19.37 -21.16 4.61
N PHE A 447 19.00 -20.15 3.80
CA PHE A 447 19.26 -18.76 4.17
C PHE A 447 18.39 -18.37 5.37
N ARG A 448 18.77 -17.30 6.07
CA ARG A 448 18.02 -16.76 7.21
C ARG A 448 17.66 -15.30 6.95
N THR A 449 16.57 -14.87 7.57
CA THR A 449 16.13 -13.46 7.52
C THR A 449 16.37 -12.78 8.86
N VAL A 450 16.65 -11.49 8.83
CA VAL A 450 16.71 -10.62 10.01
C VAL A 450 16.00 -9.30 9.70
N SER A 451 15.43 -8.67 10.72
CA SER A 451 14.74 -7.38 10.60
C SER A 451 14.98 -6.55 11.86
N ALA A 452 14.89 -5.23 11.71
CA ALA A 452 14.81 -4.28 12.81
C ALA A 452 13.39 -4.21 13.44
N GLY A 453 12.59 -5.26 13.27
CA GLY A 453 11.34 -5.48 13.99
C GLY A 453 10.12 -4.69 13.50
N GLY A 454 10.22 -3.98 12.37
CA GLY A 454 9.14 -3.16 11.81
C GLY A 454 8.82 -3.49 10.35
N GLY A 455 7.61 -3.10 9.93
CA GLY A 455 7.18 -3.13 8.53
C GLY A 455 7.00 -1.74 7.94
N ARG A 456 7.25 -1.60 6.64
CA ARG A 456 6.91 -0.40 5.87
C ARG A 456 5.49 -0.51 5.36
N LYS A 457 4.64 0.38 5.82
CA LYS A 457 3.23 0.41 5.44
C LYS A 457 3.06 1.01 4.05
N ALA A 458 2.44 0.29 3.12
CA ALA A 458 1.96 0.84 1.86
C ALA A 458 0.66 1.64 2.13
N GLY A 459 0.84 2.94 2.39
CA GLY A 459 -0.24 3.89 2.68
C GLY A 459 -0.86 4.47 1.41
N ILE A 460 -2.14 4.82 1.49
CA ILE A 460 -2.89 5.55 0.46
C ILE A 460 -3.26 6.92 1.00
N PHE A 461 -2.84 7.96 0.30
CA PHE A 461 -3.18 9.36 0.60
C PHE A 461 -3.95 9.99 -0.54
N TRP A 462 -5.02 10.70 -0.17
CA TRP A 462 -5.96 11.28 -1.12
C TRP A 462 -5.52 12.69 -1.46
N GLY A 463 -4.58 12.81 -2.41
CA GLY A 463 -4.03 14.11 -2.82
C GLY A 463 -5.11 15.13 -3.18
N GLY A 464 -4.84 16.39 -2.82
CA GLY A 464 -5.77 17.51 -3.03
C GLY A 464 -6.59 17.88 -1.80
N ASN A 465 -6.50 17.12 -0.70
CA ASN A 465 -7.18 17.43 0.57
C ASN A 465 -6.34 18.32 1.47
N TYR A 466 -6.17 19.58 1.06
CA TYR A 466 -5.46 20.59 1.84
C TYR A 466 -6.47 21.50 2.55
N TRP A 467 -6.81 21.15 3.78
CA TRP A 467 -7.89 21.79 4.55
C TRP A 467 -7.39 22.86 5.52
N GLU A 468 -6.10 22.91 5.79
CA GLU A 468 -5.48 23.96 6.61
C GLU A 468 -5.43 25.30 5.86
N THR A 469 -5.85 26.36 6.55
CA THR A 469 -5.95 27.71 5.97
C THR A 469 -4.91 28.69 6.52
N HIS A 470 -4.29 28.36 7.64
CA HIS A 470 -3.31 29.19 8.35
C HIS A 470 -2.18 28.32 8.86
N ASP A 471 -0.95 28.84 8.83
CA ASP A 471 0.21 28.13 9.36
C ASP A 471 0.06 28.05 10.89
N PRO A 472 0.04 26.85 11.49
CA PRO A 472 -0.18 26.68 12.92
C PRO A 472 0.93 27.29 13.79
N ARG A 473 2.09 27.60 13.22
CA ARG A 473 3.24 28.18 13.93
C ARG A 473 3.21 29.71 13.94
N THR A 474 2.84 30.32 12.81
CA THR A 474 2.91 31.78 12.63
C THR A 474 1.54 32.45 12.64
N GLY A 475 0.47 31.68 12.41
CA GLY A 475 -0.88 32.19 12.18
C GLY A 475 -1.06 32.88 10.83
N GLU A 476 -0.02 32.92 9.99
CA GLU A 476 -0.09 33.54 8.67
C GLU A 476 -0.98 32.71 7.74
N PRO A 477 -1.78 33.34 6.86
CA PRO A 477 -2.57 32.60 5.88
C PRO A 477 -1.68 31.72 5.02
N LEU A 478 -2.03 30.44 4.95
CA LEU A 478 -1.46 29.55 3.95
C LEU A 478 -2.02 30.04 2.61
N GLY A 479 -1.14 30.53 1.73
CA GLY A 479 -1.53 31.13 0.46
C GLY A 479 -2.50 30.25 -0.34
N PRO A 480 -3.30 30.83 -1.26
CA PRO A 480 -4.37 30.10 -1.93
C PRO A 480 -3.80 28.86 -2.58
N ILE A 481 -4.23 27.71 -2.09
CA ILE A 481 -3.88 26.43 -2.67
C ILE A 481 -4.58 26.42 -4.02
N GLY A 482 -3.79 26.34 -5.09
CA GLY A 482 -4.19 26.57 -6.47
C GLY A 482 -5.14 25.52 -7.05
N LEU A 483 -6.10 25.05 -6.26
CA LEU A 483 -7.17 24.17 -6.66
C LEU A 483 -8.44 25.01 -6.76
N SER A 484 -8.60 25.71 -7.89
CA SER A 484 -9.96 26.01 -8.32
C SER A 484 -10.66 24.67 -8.47
N TYR A 485 -11.65 24.39 -7.62
CA TYR A 485 -12.49 23.17 -7.61
C TYR A 485 -12.38 22.39 -8.93
N ASP A 486 -11.64 21.29 -8.91
CA ASP A 486 -11.54 20.39 -10.06
C ASP A 486 -12.59 19.29 -9.88
N PRO A 487 -13.70 19.32 -10.63
CA PRO A 487 -14.70 18.24 -10.58
C PRO A 487 -14.12 16.89 -11.04
N GLY A 488 -12.92 16.86 -11.61
CA GLY A 488 -12.16 15.66 -11.95
C GLY A 488 -11.45 14.98 -10.77
N VAL A 489 -11.57 15.48 -9.54
CA VAL A 489 -10.95 14.89 -8.34
C VAL A 489 -12.02 14.51 -7.28
N PRO A 490 -12.78 13.41 -7.49
CA PRO A 490 -13.93 13.03 -6.64
C PRO A 490 -13.65 12.81 -5.16
N TRP A 491 -12.40 12.49 -4.80
CA TRP A 491 -11.97 12.20 -3.43
C TRP A 491 -11.50 13.43 -2.65
N ALA A 492 -11.44 14.62 -3.26
CA ALA A 492 -10.88 15.82 -2.66
C ALA A 492 -11.91 16.93 -2.44
N VAL A 493 -11.67 17.75 -1.41
CA VAL A 493 -12.43 18.98 -1.13
C VAL A 493 -11.48 20.16 -0.96
N VAL A 494 -11.83 21.29 -1.58
CA VAL A 494 -11.09 22.55 -1.48
C VAL A 494 -11.61 23.37 -0.29
N VAL A 495 -10.69 23.85 0.55
CA VAL A 495 -10.97 24.72 1.71
C VAL A 495 -10.03 25.95 1.66
N PRO A 496 -10.51 27.19 1.89
CA PRO A 496 -11.90 27.55 2.16
C PRO A 496 -12.74 27.52 0.88
N ALA A 497 -13.98 27.06 0.99
CA ALA A 497 -14.87 27.02 -0.16
C ALA A 497 -15.45 28.38 -0.52
N VAL A 498 -15.84 28.52 -1.79
CA VAL A 498 -16.58 29.69 -2.30
C VAL A 498 -17.97 29.81 -1.64
N ASP A 499 -18.57 28.69 -1.23
CA ASP A 499 -19.84 28.63 -0.49
C ASP A 499 -19.72 27.64 0.69
N PRO A 500 -19.79 28.11 1.95
CA PRO A 500 -19.69 27.26 3.14
C PRO A 500 -20.80 26.21 3.26
N MET A 501 -22.02 26.49 2.77
CA MET A 501 -23.18 25.59 2.92
C MET A 501 -23.15 24.41 1.93
N ASP A 502 -22.23 24.46 0.96
CA ASP A 502 -21.92 23.40 0.00
C ASP A 502 -20.69 22.58 0.42
N VAL A 503 -19.97 22.96 1.48
CA VAL A 503 -18.78 22.21 1.94
C VAL A 503 -19.17 20.89 2.57
N ASP A 504 -20.12 20.87 3.50
CA ASP A 504 -20.47 19.64 4.23
C ASP A 504 -20.95 18.54 3.28
N LYS A 505 -21.76 18.91 2.28
CA LYS A 505 -22.24 17.98 1.25
C LYS A 505 -21.10 17.47 0.36
N ARG A 506 -20.16 18.34 -0.01
CA ARG A 506 -18.97 17.95 -0.79
C ARG A 506 -18.04 17.06 0.02
N MET A 507 -17.86 17.37 1.31
CA MET A 507 -17.09 16.56 2.23
C MET A 507 -17.68 15.18 2.39
N GLU A 508 -19.00 15.07 2.56
CA GLU A 508 -19.67 13.79 2.68
C GLU A 508 -19.52 12.95 1.40
N LYS A 509 -19.73 13.54 0.22
CA LYS A 509 -19.52 12.84 -1.05
C LYS A 509 -18.08 12.37 -1.23
N ALA A 510 -17.10 13.25 -0.98
CA ALA A 510 -15.70 12.90 -1.09
C ALA A 510 -15.31 11.81 -0.08
N ARG A 511 -15.84 11.88 1.14
CA ARG A 511 -15.69 10.86 2.18
C ARG A 511 -16.23 9.51 1.72
N MET A 512 -17.42 9.47 1.13
CA MET A 512 -18.02 8.25 0.56
C MET A 512 -17.18 7.67 -0.57
N VAL A 513 -16.63 8.51 -1.46
CA VAL A 513 -15.69 8.07 -2.51
C VAL A 513 -14.45 7.43 -1.91
N ARG A 514 -13.79 8.06 -0.92
CA ARG A 514 -12.59 7.50 -0.26
C ARG A 514 -12.89 6.17 0.46
N TRP A 515 -14.06 6.07 1.09
CA TRP A 515 -14.56 4.83 1.68
C TRP A 515 -14.77 3.75 0.63
N ALA A 516 -15.47 4.05 -0.46
CA ALA A 516 -15.71 3.09 -1.54
C ALA A 516 -14.40 2.56 -2.12
N MET A 517 -13.46 3.45 -2.42
CA MET A 517 -12.14 3.09 -2.92
C MET A 517 -11.37 2.21 -1.93
N SER A 518 -11.53 2.40 -0.62
CA SER A 518 -10.86 1.58 0.38
C SER A 518 -11.52 0.21 0.60
N LEU A 519 -12.85 0.13 0.50
CA LEU A 519 -13.65 -1.10 0.59
C LEU A 519 -13.44 -2.02 -0.63
N ALA A 520 -13.12 -1.45 -1.78
CA ALA A 520 -12.86 -2.20 -3.00
C ALA A 520 -11.54 -2.98 -2.97
N ILE A 521 -10.65 -2.74 -2.01
CA ILE A 521 -9.30 -3.35 -1.99
C ILE A 521 -9.30 -4.63 -1.17
N ASP A 522 -9.03 -5.77 -1.81
CA ASP A 522 -8.79 -7.04 -1.12
C ASP A 522 -7.33 -7.12 -0.62
N ARG A 523 -7.14 -6.71 0.63
CA ARG A 523 -5.82 -6.70 1.29
C ARG A 523 -5.29 -8.09 1.60
N ALA A 524 -6.17 -9.07 1.78
CA ALA A 524 -5.77 -10.45 2.02
C ALA A 524 -5.21 -11.05 0.74
N LEU A 525 -5.89 -10.84 -0.39
CA LEU A 525 -5.40 -11.25 -1.70
C LEU A 525 -4.09 -10.56 -2.07
N VAL A 526 -3.94 -9.26 -1.80
CA VAL A 526 -2.65 -8.56 -2.01
C VAL A 526 -1.52 -9.20 -1.20
N ASN A 527 -1.76 -9.54 0.06
CA ASN A 527 -0.76 -10.22 0.90
C ASN A 527 -0.43 -11.61 0.37
N GLU A 528 -1.43 -12.41 0.01
CA GLU A 528 -1.24 -13.76 -0.49
C GLU A 528 -0.53 -13.77 -1.85
N ALA A 529 -1.06 -13.04 -2.83
CA ALA A 529 -0.59 -13.10 -4.21
C ALA A 529 0.71 -12.34 -4.46
N LEU A 530 0.96 -11.23 -3.76
CA LEU A 530 2.16 -10.41 -3.99
C LEU A 530 3.26 -10.63 -2.95
N MET A 531 2.91 -11.10 -1.74
CA MET A 531 3.84 -11.18 -0.61
C MET A 531 4.02 -12.61 -0.07
N ASP A 532 3.42 -13.63 -0.71
CA ASP A 532 3.42 -15.03 -0.22
C ASP A 532 2.92 -15.16 1.24
N GLY A 533 2.02 -14.25 1.65
CA GLY A 533 1.49 -14.18 3.02
C GLY A 533 2.49 -13.67 4.07
N LEU A 534 3.66 -13.18 3.67
CA LEU A 534 4.70 -12.69 4.59
C LEU A 534 4.45 -11.27 5.11
N ALA A 535 3.53 -10.52 4.51
CA ALA A 535 3.15 -9.17 4.95
C ALA A 535 1.95 -9.19 5.89
N TRP A 536 1.59 -8.01 6.41
CA TRP A 536 0.40 -7.82 7.24
C TRP A 536 -0.62 -6.97 6.48
N PRO A 537 -1.89 -7.38 6.34
CA PRO A 537 -2.96 -6.50 5.90
C PRO A 537 -3.08 -5.28 6.81
N GLU A 538 -3.16 -4.09 6.24
CA GLU A 538 -3.22 -2.81 6.96
C GLU A 538 -4.38 -1.96 6.48
N TYR A 539 -5.02 -1.24 7.38
CA TYR A 539 -6.25 -0.50 7.08
C TYR A 539 -6.07 1.01 7.28
N MET A 540 -5.31 1.40 8.31
CA MET A 540 -5.10 2.79 8.70
C MET A 540 -3.65 3.21 8.51
N TRP A 541 -3.42 4.42 8.01
CA TRP A 541 -2.05 4.95 7.90
C TRP A 541 -1.35 5.03 9.26
N SER A 542 -2.03 5.60 10.24
CA SER A 542 -1.42 5.97 11.54
C SER A 542 -1.54 4.89 12.63
N ALA A 543 -2.16 3.73 12.36
CA ALA A 543 -2.27 2.61 13.29
C ALA A 543 -2.02 1.28 12.59
N SER A 544 -1.37 0.33 13.26
CA SER A 544 -1.10 -0.99 12.70
C SER A 544 -1.85 -2.09 13.44
N VAL A 545 -2.29 -3.10 12.70
CA VAL A 545 -3.01 -4.28 13.25
C VAL A 545 -2.19 -5.07 14.26
N ILE A 546 -0.86 -4.95 14.23
CA ILE A 546 0.04 -5.66 15.17
C ILE A 546 0.25 -4.90 16.49
N GLN A 547 -0.22 -3.65 16.57
CA GLN A 547 -0.06 -2.85 17.78
C GLN A 547 -1.06 -3.29 18.86
N PRO A 548 -0.67 -3.38 20.14
CA PRO A 548 -1.58 -3.75 21.23
C PRO A 548 -2.81 -2.85 21.36
N GLU A 549 -2.69 -1.58 20.96
CA GLU A 549 -3.75 -0.57 21.00
C GLU A 549 -4.72 -0.65 19.80
N TRP A 550 -4.50 -1.56 18.85
CA TRP A 550 -5.40 -1.78 17.71
C TRP A 550 -6.84 -2.08 18.18
N GLN A 551 -7.82 -1.54 17.44
CA GLN A 551 -9.23 -1.77 17.69
C GLN A 551 -9.93 -2.20 16.39
N ASP A 552 -10.66 -3.31 16.42
CA ASP A 552 -11.31 -3.91 15.23
C ASP A 552 -12.26 -2.98 14.48
N ARG A 553 -12.76 -1.94 15.15
CA ARG A 553 -13.59 -0.90 14.52
C ARG A 553 -12.84 -0.01 13.52
N TRP A 554 -11.51 -0.11 13.45
CA TRP A 554 -10.66 0.52 12.44
C TRP A 554 -10.40 -0.38 11.22
N LEU A 555 -10.91 -1.62 11.24
CA LEU A 555 -10.82 -2.53 10.11
C LEU A 555 -11.71 -2.04 8.97
N ILE A 556 -11.16 -2.02 7.76
CA ILE A 556 -11.89 -1.71 6.54
C ILE A 556 -12.10 -3.02 5.78
N PRO A 557 -13.31 -3.60 5.77
CA PRO A 557 -13.55 -4.89 5.14
C PRO A 557 -13.45 -4.78 3.61
N TYR A 558 -13.13 -5.88 2.95
CA TYR A 558 -13.31 -5.99 1.50
C TYR A 558 -14.82 -6.16 1.21
N ASP A 559 -15.41 -5.16 0.56
CA ASP A 559 -16.83 -5.13 0.19
C ASP A 559 -17.03 -4.28 -1.09
N PRO A 560 -16.73 -4.85 -2.27
CA PRO A 560 -16.88 -4.14 -3.55
C PRO A 560 -18.35 -3.79 -3.84
N SER A 561 -19.31 -4.59 -3.34
CA SER A 561 -20.73 -4.30 -3.47
C SER A 561 -21.12 -3.01 -2.72
N ARG A 562 -20.64 -2.82 -1.49
CA ARG A 562 -20.85 -1.57 -0.75
C ARG A 562 -20.07 -0.42 -1.37
N ALA A 563 -18.90 -0.67 -1.94
CA ALA A 563 -18.16 0.35 -2.68
C ALA A 563 -18.97 0.91 -3.86
N GLU A 564 -19.56 0.05 -4.69
CA GLU A 564 -20.43 0.43 -5.81
C GLU A 564 -21.62 1.29 -5.34
N GLN A 565 -22.28 0.88 -4.26
CA GLN A 565 -23.40 1.64 -3.67
C GLN A 565 -22.96 3.02 -3.20
N LEU A 566 -21.82 3.13 -2.50
CA LEU A 566 -21.30 4.40 -2.03
C LEU A 566 -20.94 5.34 -3.19
N LEU A 567 -20.41 4.80 -4.29
CA LEU A 567 -20.10 5.59 -5.49
C LEU A 567 -21.39 6.10 -6.16
N ASP A 568 -22.44 5.28 -6.24
CA ASP A 568 -23.76 5.70 -6.72
C ASP A 568 -24.36 6.80 -5.82
N GLU A 569 -24.38 6.58 -4.51
CA GLU A 569 -24.90 7.53 -3.52
C GLU A 569 -24.10 8.85 -3.51
N ALA A 570 -22.79 8.80 -3.76
CA ALA A 570 -21.93 9.99 -3.90
C ALA A 570 -22.20 10.77 -5.20
N GLY A 571 -22.91 10.18 -6.17
CA GLY A 571 -23.30 10.80 -7.42
C GLY A 571 -22.38 10.46 -8.60
N TYR A 572 -21.66 9.34 -8.53
CA TYR A 572 -20.78 8.83 -9.58
C TYR A 572 -21.25 7.49 -10.14
N PRO A 573 -22.50 7.36 -10.64
CA PRO A 573 -22.99 6.11 -11.21
C PRO A 573 -22.15 5.64 -12.40
N ARG A 574 -22.16 4.34 -12.69
CA ARG A 574 -21.50 3.82 -13.90
C ARG A 574 -22.05 4.49 -15.16
N GLY A 575 -21.15 4.93 -16.02
CA GLY A 575 -21.47 5.38 -17.38
C GLY A 575 -21.88 4.22 -18.28
N GLY A 576 -22.29 4.54 -19.51
CA GLY A 576 -22.64 3.53 -20.52
C GLY A 576 -21.47 2.66 -20.97
N ASP A 577 -20.24 3.10 -20.71
CA ASP A 577 -18.98 2.35 -20.92
C ASP A 577 -18.51 1.63 -19.65
N GLY A 578 -19.34 1.60 -18.59
CA GLY A 578 -19.02 1.00 -17.30
C GLY A 578 -18.15 1.87 -16.39
N VAL A 579 -17.64 3.01 -16.86
CA VAL A 579 -16.72 3.87 -16.10
C VAL A 579 -17.46 5.00 -15.39
N ARG A 580 -17.08 5.23 -14.13
CA ARG A 580 -17.59 6.26 -13.23
C ARG A 580 -16.76 7.55 -13.34
N PHE A 581 -15.45 7.42 -13.20
CA PHE A 581 -14.45 8.49 -13.36
C PHE A 581 -13.03 7.90 -13.49
N ASN A 582 -12.05 8.77 -13.77
CA ASN A 582 -10.65 8.40 -13.80
C ASN A 582 -9.95 8.77 -12.48
N ALA A 583 -9.00 7.94 -12.04
CA ALA A 583 -8.18 8.21 -10.87
C ALA A 583 -6.71 7.93 -11.17
N ASP A 584 -5.83 8.91 -10.97
CA ASP A 584 -4.40 8.70 -11.18
C ASP A 584 -3.71 8.38 -9.84
N ILE A 585 -2.98 7.26 -9.81
CA ILE A 585 -2.09 6.89 -8.72
C ILE A 585 -0.69 7.39 -9.05
N PHE A 586 -0.07 8.13 -8.14
CA PHE A 586 1.38 8.27 -8.09
C PHE A 586 1.97 7.28 -7.10
N ARG A 587 2.90 6.46 -7.57
CA ARG A 587 3.64 5.54 -6.71
C ARG A 587 4.95 6.20 -6.26
N SER A 588 5.05 6.53 -4.98
CA SER A 588 6.10 7.43 -4.46
C SER A 588 7.36 6.72 -3.94
N ALA A 589 7.48 5.40 -4.09
CA ALA A 589 8.66 4.64 -3.65
C ALA A 589 8.95 3.42 -4.56
N THR A 590 10.20 2.97 -4.55
CA THR A 590 10.53 1.59 -4.97
C THR A 590 9.84 0.63 -3.99
N ASN A 591 9.34 -0.51 -4.48
CA ASN A 591 8.64 -1.57 -3.72
C ASN A 591 7.12 -1.39 -3.48
N VAL A 592 6.47 -0.38 -4.07
CA VAL A 592 4.99 -0.29 -4.08
C VAL A 592 4.39 -0.40 -5.49
N ASP A 593 5.20 -0.74 -6.51
CA ASP A 593 4.74 -0.86 -7.90
C ASP A 593 3.62 -1.90 -8.05
N ALA A 594 3.89 -3.15 -7.68
CA ALA A 594 2.91 -4.23 -7.78
C ALA A 594 1.67 -4.00 -6.90
N ILE A 595 1.86 -3.37 -5.72
CA ILE A 595 0.75 -3.00 -4.83
C ILE A 595 -0.12 -1.93 -5.52
N SER A 596 0.49 -0.94 -6.17
CA SER A 596 -0.24 0.13 -6.85
C SER A 596 -0.99 -0.40 -8.08
N ASP A 597 -0.38 -1.31 -8.84
CA ASP A 597 -1.01 -1.97 -9.98
C ASP A 597 -2.19 -2.86 -9.52
N ALA A 598 -2.07 -3.58 -8.40
CA ALA A 598 -3.17 -4.35 -7.82
C ALA A 598 -4.33 -3.47 -7.33
N VAL A 599 -4.03 -2.37 -6.63
CA VAL A 599 -5.05 -1.39 -6.20
C VAL A 599 -5.78 -0.80 -7.41
N ALA A 600 -5.07 -0.50 -8.49
CA ALA A 600 -5.68 -0.03 -9.74
C ALA A 600 -6.67 -1.06 -10.32
N GLY A 601 -6.32 -2.35 -10.32
CA GLY A 601 -7.21 -3.42 -10.77
C GLY A 601 -8.51 -3.50 -9.97
N PHE A 602 -8.43 -3.47 -8.64
CA PHE A 602 -9.61 -3.44 -7.78
C PHE A 602 -10.51 -2.21 -8.00
N TRP A 603 -9.91 -1.07 -8.32
CA TRP A 603 -10.67 0.14 -8.62
C TRP A 603 -11.33 0.10 -10.00
N ASP A 604 -10.65 -0.48 -11.00
CA ASP A 604 -11.22 -0.72 -12.32
C ASP A 604 -12.47 -1.63 -12.22
N GLU A 605 -12.44 -2.65 -11.35
CA GLU A 605 -13.58 -3.55 -11.09
C GLU A 605 -14.83 -2.82 -10.62
N VAL A 606 -14.70 -1.74 -9.84
CA VAL A 606 -15.83 -0.89 -9.40
C VAL A 606 -16.06 0.32 -10.32
N GLY A 607 -15.45 0.32 -11.51
CA GLY A 607 -15.67 1.33 -12.55
C GLY A 607 -14.84 2.61 -12.38
N ILE A 608 -13.79 2.60 -11.56
CA ILE A 608 -12.85 3.71 -11.40
C ILE A 608 -11.63 3.43 -12.27
N ARG A 609 -11.58 4.07 -13.45
CA ARG A 609 -10.50 3.82 -14.41
C ARG A 609 -9.19 4.42 -13.90
N THR A 610 -8.19 3.57 -13.66
CA THR A 610 -6.99 4.00 -12.95
C THR A 610 -5.75 4.07 -13.87
N THR A 611 -4.88 5.05 -13.65
CA THR A 611 -3.53 5.06 -14.25
C THR A 611 -2.45 5.12 -13.17
N VAL A 612 -1.42 4.30 -13.29
CA VAL A 612 -0.28 4.28 -12.35
C VAL A 612 0.89 5.05 -12.94
N ASP A 613 1.15 6.23 -12.37
CA ASP A 613 2.26 7.12 -12.70
C ASP A 613 3.55 6.62 -12.04
N LYS A 614 4.42 6.03 -12.89
CA LYS A 614 5.74 5.50 -12.51
C LYS A 614 6.87 6.54 -12.68
N SER A 615 6.54 7.83 -12.78
CA SER A 615 7.53 8.91 -12.86
C SER A 615 8.49 8.92 -11.66
N ALA A 616 9.69 9.47 -11.86
CA ALA A 616 10.68 9.63 -10.80
C ALA A 616 10.18 10.64 -9.74
N TYR A 617 10.48 10.39 -8.47
CA TYR A 617 10.08 11.26 -7.36
C TYR A 617 10.56 12.71 -7.54
N SER A 618 11.77 12.92 -8.08
CA SER A 618 12.31 14.25 -8.35
C SER A 618 11.45 15.08 -9.31
N THR A 619 10.67 14.44 -10.19
CA THR A 619 9.73 15.09 -11.11
C THR A 619 8.45 15.53 -10.41
N VAL A 620 7.99 14.77 -9.41
CA VAL A 620 6.71 15.01 -8.70
C VAL A 620 6.91 15.90 -7.46
N ARG A 621 8.06 15.79 -6.79
CA ARG A 621 8.40 16.54 -5.56
C ARG A 621 8.11 18.04 -5.62
N PRO A 622 8.37 18.78 -6.72
CA PRO A 622 8.01 20.19 -6.79
C PRO A 622 6.53 20.46 -6.52
N SER A 623 5.62 19.60 -7.01
CA SER A 623 4.18 19.74 -6.77
C SER A 623 3.77 19.39 -5.33
N LEU A 624 4.43 18.41 -4.72
CA LEU A 624 4.22 18.05 -3.30
C LEU A 624 4.64 19.23 -2.41
N VAL A 625 5.83 19.79 -2.63
CA VAL A 625 6.34 20.96 -1.88
C VAL A 625 5.46 22.19 -2.10
N ALA A 626 5.03 22.44 -3.35
CA ALA A 626 4.14 23.55 -3.69
C ALA A 626 2.69 23.35 -3.23
N ARG A 627 2.35 22.17 -2.67
CA ARG A 627 0.99 21.78 -2.27
C ARG A 627 -0.03 21.89 -3.42
N SER A 628 0.39 21.53 -4.63
CA SER A 628 -0.45 21.50 -5.84
C SER A 628 -0.73 20.07 -6.32
N PHE A 629 -0.36 19.08 -5.52
CA PHE A 629 -0.46 17.66 -5.87
C PHE A 629 -1.86 17.12 -5.57
N VAL A 630 -2.51 16.54 -6.60
CA VAL A 630 -3.91 16.07 -6.54
C VAL A 630 -4.10 14.60 -6.83
N LYS A 631 -3.05 13.89 -7.27
CA LYS A 631 -3.12 12.45 -7.54
C LYS A 631 -3.25 11.68 -6.23
N ILE A 632 -3.71 10.45 -6.30
CA ILE A 632 -3.68 9.55 -5.14
C ILE A 632 -2.23 9.12 -4.95
N ASN A 633 -1.68 9.30 -3.77
CA ASN A 633 -0.31 8.92 -3.47
C ASN A 633 -0.30 7.58 -2.76
N ILE A 634 0.27 6.56 -3.38
CA ILE A 634 0.58 5.29 -2.72
C ILE A 634 2.07 5.27 -2.40
N GLN A 635 2.40 5.13 -1.12
CA GLN A 635 3.76 5.23 -0.64
C GLN A 635 4.04 4.31 0.54
N ALA A 636 5.27 3.80 0.61
CA ALA A 636 5.80 3.13 1.79
C ALA A 636 6.96 3.94 2.40
N ILE A 637 6.75 4.47 3.60
CA ILE A 637 7.74 5.27 4.36
C ILE A 637 7.80 4.84 5.82
N GLY A 638 8.93 5.16 6.48
CA GLY A 638 9.24 4.71 7.85
C GLY A 638 8.51 5.46 8.96
N GLU A 639 7.84 6.59 8.68
CA GLU A 639 7.21 7.40 9.74
C GLU A 639 6.04 6.73 10.47
N THR A 640 5.45 5.72 9.84
CA THR A 640 4.36 4.89 10.39
C THR A 640 4.75 3.42 10.45
N ALA A 641 6.06 3.15 10.52
CA ALA A 641 6.57 1.80 10.70
C ALA A 641 5.87 1.11 11.87
N THR A 642 5.52 -0.15 11.69
CA THR A 642 4.65 -0.88 12.62
C THR A 642 5.24 -1.02 14.04
N ASN A 643 6.55 -0.83 14.18
CA ASN A 643 7.29 -0.85 15.44
C ASN A 643 7.32 0.49 16.19
N ARG A 644 6.76 1.57 15.65
CA ARG A 644 6.67 2.85 16.36
C ARG A 644 5.64 2.79 17.49
N PRO A 645 5.92 3.35 18.68
CA PRO A 645 4.96 3.37 19.78
C PRO A 645 3.64 4.04 19.42
N PHE A 646 2.56 3.51 20.00
CA PHE A 646 1.24 4.06 19.78
C PHE A 646 1.05 5.43 20.45
N ASP A 647 1.76 5.74 21.53
CA ASP A 647 1.61 7.00 22.27
C ASP A 647 2.45 8.18 21.72
N TRP A 648 3.21 7.98 20.65
CA TRP A 648 3.91 9.06 19.98
C TRP A 648 2.96 9.89 19.11
N PRO A 649 3.22 11.20 18.91
CA PRO A 649 2.43 12.01 17.98
C PRO A 649 2.38 11.40 16.57
N LYS A 650 1.22 11.46 15.91
CA LYS A 650 0.96 10.77 14.63
C LYS A 650 0.46 11.70 13.54
N GLY A 651 0.82 11.40 12.29
CA GLY A 651 0.29 12.09 11.13
C GLY A 651 0.99 13.40 10.76
N GLY A 652 2.21 13.65 11.26
CA GLY A 652 2.95 14.91 11.03
C GLY A 652 3.05 15.33 9.57
N GLU A 653 3.22 14.36 8.67
CA GLU A 653 3.32 14.57 7.22
C GLU A 653 2.01 15.07 6.60
N MET A 654 0.88 14.79 7.25
CA MET A 654 -0.47 15.19 6.82
C MET A 654 -0.87 16.56 7.39
N THR A 655 0.12 17.41 7.68
CA THR A 655 -0.09 18.73 8.28
C THR A 655 0.78 19.81 7.64
N SER A 656 0.35 21.06 7.81
CA SER A 656 1.11 22.22 7.36
C SER A 656 2.33 22.56 8.24
N LEU A 657 2.49 21.92 9.40
CA LEU A 657 3.70 22.03 10.24
C LEU A 657 4.97 21.69 9.46
N GLY A 658 4.87 20.72 8.53
CA GLY A 658 5.96 20.28 7.65
C GLY A 658 6.15 21.12 6.37
N ARG A 659 5.44 22.24 6.18
CA ARG A 659 5.62 23.08 4.98
C ARG A 659 7.06 23.60 4.89
N GLY A 660 7.64 23.45 3.70
CA GLY A 660 9.08 23.59 3.42
C GLY A 660 9.77 22.24 3.18
N GLY A 661 9.16 21.15 3.64
CA GLY A 661 9.58 19.76 3.42
C GLY A 661 8.57 18.92 2.65
N PHE A 662 8.64 17.60 2.88
CA PHE A 662 7.74 16.61 2.28
C PHE A 662 6.26 16.82 2.71
N GLY A 663 5.32 16.21 1.98
CA GLY A 663 3.89 16.16 2.31
C GLY A 663 3.15 15.30 1.28
N PRO A 664 2.24 14.39 1.68
CA PRO A 664 1.68 13.36 0.80
C PRO A 664 0.46 13.83 -0.01
N GLY A 665 0.19 15.13 -0.03
CA GLY A 665 -0.99 15.71 -0.72
C GLY A 665 -2.20 15.96 0.18
N VAL A 666 -2.02 15.85 1.51
CA VAL A 666 -3.07 16.02 2.52
C VAL A 666 -2.55 16.95 3.62
N GLU A 667 -3.37 17.90 4.07
CA GLU A 667 -3.11 18.78 5.22
C GLU A 667 -4.42 18.97 5.99
N VAL A 668 -4.52 18.44 7.21
CA VAL A 668 -5.80 18.36 7.94
C VAL A 668 -5.67 18.98 9.32
N PRO A 669 -6.47 20.01 9.66
CA PRO A 669 -6.32 20.76 10.91
C PRO A 669 -6.54 19.91 12.17
N GLU A 670 -7.43 18.91 12.13
CA GLU A 670 -7.64 18.00 13.27
C GLU A 670 -6.43 17.10 13.52
N ILE A 671 -5.69 16.71 12.47
CA ILE A 671 -4.44 15.96 12.61
C ILE A 671 -3.38 16.88 13.23
N THR A 672 -3.26 18.13 12.76
CA THR A 672 -2.38 19.15 13.36
C THR A 672 -2.67 19.33 14.85
N GLN A 673 -3.93 19.47 15.23
CA GLN A 673 -4.30 19.65 16.64
C GLN A 673 -3.95 18.42 17.48
N ALA A 674 -4.24 17.21 16.99
CA ALA A 674 -3.91 15.98 17.70
C ALA A 674 -2.39 15.82 17.94
N ILE A 675 -1.56 16.23 16.98
CA ILE A 675 -0.10 16.25 17.15
C ILE A 675 0.30 17.24 18.23
N LEU A 676 -0.20 18.48 18.18
CA LEU A 676 0.13 19.50 19.17
C LEU A 676 -0.29 19.07 20.59
N ASP A 677 -1.47 18.46 20.72
CA ASP A 677 -1.98 17.94 21.99
C ASP A 677 -1.15 16.77 22.50
N ALA A 678 -0.85 15.78 21.64
CA ALA A 678 -0.03 14.63 22.01
C ALA A 678 1.40 15.04 22.37
N SER A 679 1.98 16.02 21.66
CA SER A 679 3.33 16.51 21.93
C SER A 679 3.44 17.22 23.28
N MET A 680 2.39 17.89 23.74
CA MET A 680 2.41 18.62 25.03
C MET A 680 1.89 17.80 26.21
N GLU A 681 1.44 16.56 26.00
CA GLU A 681 0.87 15.71 27.04
C GLU A 681 1.92 14.76 27.65
N PRO A 682 2.36 14.98 28.91
CA PRO A 682 3.36 14.13 29.55
C PRO A 682 2.84 12.74 29.91
N ASP A 683 1.52 12.56 30.12
CA ASP A 683 0.94 11.26 30.47
C ASP A 683 0.79 10.36 29.24
N ARG A 684 1.49 9.23 29.25
CA ARG A 684 1.45 8.24 28.17
C ARG A 684 0.05 7.74 27.86
N LEU A 685 -0.78 7.47 28.86
CA LEU A 685 -2.13 6.92 28.64
C LEU A 685 -3.04 7.94 27.98
N LYS A 686 -2.91 9.22 28.35
CA LYS A 686 -3.64 10.29 27.68
C LYS A 686 -3.19 10.51 26.24
N ARG A 687 -1.90 10.35 25.94
CA ARG A 687 -1.43 10.34 24.54
C ARG A 687 -2.04 9.20 23.73
N VAL A 688 -2.18 8.01 24.32
CA VAL A 688 -2.92 6.89 23.69
C VAL A 688 -4.38 7.27 23.43
N GLU A 689 -5.04 7.97 24.35
CA GLU A 689 -6.42 8.47 24.15
C GLU A 689 -6.50 9.49 22.99
N ILE A 690 -5.59 10.46 22.94
CA ILE A 690 -5.49 11.45 21.85
C ILE A 690 -5.30 10.74 20.50
N ASN A 691 -4.35 9.82 20.43
CA ASN A 691 -4.08 9.08 19.21
C ASN A 691 -5.25 8.17 18.83
N THR A 692 -5.92 7.54 19.79
CA THR A 692 -7.14 6.76 19.52
C THR A 692 -8.19 7.64 18.85
N ALA A 693 -8.49 8.81 19.41
CA ALA A 693 -9.45 9.74 18.84
C ALA A 693 -9.04 10.25 17.44
N LEU A 694 -7.74 10.46 17.22
CA LEU A 694 -7.21 10.78 15.89
C LEU A 694 -7.46 9.66 14.88
N ILE A 695 -7.21 8.40 15.22
CA ILE A 695 -7.48 7.28 14.31
C ILE A 695 -8.98 7.17 14.02
N ASP A 696 -9.84 7.46 14.98
CA ASP A 696 -11.30 7.46 14.81
C ASP A 696 -11.73 8.46 13.76
N TYR A 697 -11.21 9.68 13.89
CA TYR A 697 -11.42 10.74 12.93
C TYR A 697 -10.87 10.37 11.56
N MET A 698 -9.63 9.89 11.49
CA MET A 698 -9.01 9.46 10.23
C MET A 698 -9.78 8.33 9.55
N HIS A 699 -10.36 7.41 10.32
CA HIS A 699 -11.17 6.31 9.83
C HIS A 699 -12.53 6.81 9.33
N GLU A 700 -13.22 7.67 10.09
CA GLU A 700 -14.50 8.25 9.68
C GLU A 700 -14.38 9.00 8.35
N PHE A 701 -13.36 9.86 8.23
CA PHE A 701 -13.13 10.71 7.07
C PHE A 701 -12.28 10.07 5.99
N MET A 702 -11.67 8.92 6.26
CA MET A 702 -10.73 8.23 5.38
C MET A 702 -9.66 9.17 4.82
N GLN A 703 -8.94 9.94 5.66
CA GLN A 703 -7.91 10.87 5.16
C GLN A 703 -6.60 10.17 4.77
N GLY A 704 -6.38 8.97 5.30
CA GLY A 704 -5.25 8.11 4.92
C GLY A 704 -5.55 6.67 5.30
N SER A 705 -5.51 5.78 4.31
CA SER A 705 -5.68 4.33 4.50
C SER A 705 -4.38 3.59 4.21
N ALA A 706 -4.40 2.27 4.28
CA ALA A 706 -3.27 1.43 3.91
C ALA A 706 -3.74 0.17 3.20
N VAL A 707 -2.77 -0.58 2.64
CA VAL A 707 -3.01 -1.86 1.96
C VAL A 707 -2.36 -2.99 2.75
N VAL A 708 -1.03 -2.98 2.83
CA VAL A 708 -0.22 -3.97 3.56
C VAL A 708 1.00 -3.30 4.18
N SER A 709 1.54 -3.87 5.26
CA SER A 709 2.87 -3.56 5.79
C SER A 709 3.87 -4.62 5.35
N LEU A 710 4.89 -4.19 4.62
CA LEU A 710 6.00 -5.01 4.13
C LEU A 710 7.04 -5.20 5.24
N PRO A 711 7.39 -6.41 5.66
CA PRO A 711 8.45 -6.58 6.65
C PRO A 711 9.80 -6.14 6.06
N ASP A 712 10.57 -5.31 6.77
CA ASP A 712 11.89 -4.89 6.28
C ASP A 712 12.92 -5.99 6.61
N LEU A 713 13.11 -6.93 5.67
CA LEU A 713 13.93 -8.14 5.85
C LEU A 713 15.24 -8.05 5.06
N LEU A 714 16.36 -8.31 5.74
CA LEU A 714 17.61 -8.70 5.12
C LEU A 714 17.71 -10.22 5.10
N VAL A 715 18.23 -10.77 4.00
CA VAL A 715 18.55 -12.20 3.87
C VAL A 715 20.04 -12.38 4.02
N PHE A 716 20.45 -13.37 4.82
CA PHE A 716 21.85 -13.71 5.01
C PHE A 716 22.14 -15.20 4.88
N ASN A 717 23.35 -15.49 4.41
CA ASN A 717 23.91 -16.83 4.31
C ASN A 717 24.25 -17.35 5.71
N SER A 718 23.54 -18.39 6.16
CA SER A 718 23.72 -18.97 7.50
C SER A 718 25.06 -19.69 7.70
N LYS A 719 25.84 -19.93 6.63
CA LYS A 719 27.23 -20.39 6.72
C LYS A 719 28.25 -19.27 6.95
N ALA A 720 27.86 -18.01 6.71
CA ALA A 720 28.68 -16.84 7.00
C ALA A 720 28.35 -16.25 8.37
N ILE A 721 27.05 -16.16 8.68
CA ILE A 721 26.52 -15.56 9.90
C ILE A 721 25.70 -16.60 10.66
N GLU A 722 26.08 -16.91 11.89
CA GLU A 722 25.33 -17.82 12.75
C GLU A 722 24.05 -17.15 13.25
N SER A 723 24.16 -15.92 13.74
CA SER A 723 23.02 -15.13 14.22
C SER A 723 23.33 -13.65 14.15
N TRP A 724 22.28 -12.84 14.11
CA TRP A 724 22.39 -11.38 14.16
C TRP A 724 21.32 -10.83 15.09
N GLY A 725 21.76 -10.34 16.25
CA GLY A 725 20.91 -9.68 17.24
C GLY A 725 20.52 -8.26 16.85
N MET A 726 19.97 -8.07 15.64
CA MET A 726 19.55 -6.76 15.16
C MET A 726 18.44 -6.21 16.07
N ARG A 727 18.65 -5.01 16.63
CA ARG A 727 17.67 -4.34 17.47
C ARG A 727 16.72 -3.49 16.64
N GLN A 728 15.68 -2.97 17.28
CA GLN A 728 14.71 -2.13 16.60
C GLN A 728 15.35 -0.88 15.97
N ALA A 729 14.83 -0.51 14.81
CA ALA A 729 15.18 0.71 14.10
C ALA A 729 13.97 1.19 13.29
N GLY A 730 13.86 2.50 13.15
CA GLY A 730 12.77 3.24 12.55
C GLY A 730 12.98 3.55 11.07
N SER A 731 14.16 3.23 10.50
CA SER A 731 14.38 3.36 9.05
C SER A 731 15.50 2.48 8.45
N LEU A 732 15.32 2.19 7.16
CA LEU A 732 16.24 1.73 6.09
C LEU A 732 16.61 0.23 6.11
N ASP A 733 16.21 -0.55 5.07
CA ASP A 733 16.97 -0.98 3.87
C ASP A 733 18.43 -1.47 4.09
N LEU A 734 18.96 -1.33 5.30
CA LEU A 734 20.37 -1.42 5.61
C LEU A 734 20.59 -2.14 6.95
N MET A 735 21.82 -2.59 7.14
CA MET A 735 22.26 -3.22 8.37
C MET A 735 22.09 -2.27 9.56
N ALA A 736 21.50 -2.76 10.64
CA ALA A 736 21.48 -2.09 11.94
C ALA A 736 22.20 -2.96 12.97
N TYR A 737 22.97 -2.32 13.85
CA TYR A 737 23.72 -2.98 14.93
C TYR A 737 24.61 -4.15 14.43
N PRO A 738 25.49 -3.92 13.44
CA PRO A 738 26.33 -4.98 12.91
C PRO A 738 27.34 -5.52 13.95
N GLU A 739 27.56 -4.82 15.06
CA GLU A 739 28.38 -5.30 16.17
C GLU A 739 27.82 -6.55 16.86
N PHE A 740 26.51 -6.83 16.68
CA PHE A 740 25.84 -8.03 17.19
C PHE A 740 25.76 -9.18 16.18
N ILE A 741 26.49 -9.09 15.06
CA ILE A 741 26.68 -10.23 14.16
C ILE A 741 27.60 -11.25 14.84
N VAL A 742 27.10 -12.48 14.96
CA VAL A 742 27.89 -13.64 15.36
C VAL A 742 28.34 -14.36 14.09
N PRO A 743 29.63 -14.31 13.71
CA PRO A 743 30.11 -14.99 12.51
C PRO A 743 30.10 -16.50 12.72
N ALA A 744 29.72 -17.25 11.68
CA ALA A 744 29.82 -18.71 11.69
C ALA A 744 31.24 -19.21 11.36
N ARG A 745 32.13 -18.32 10.88
CA ARG A 745 33.47 -18.65 10.39
C ARG A 745 34.50 -17.53 10.56
#